data_AF-A0A7K7YNG1-F1
#
_entry.id   AF-A0A7K7YNG1-F1
#
_cell.length_a   1.000
_cell.length_b   1.000
_cell.length_c   1.000
_cell.angle_alpha   90.00
_cell.angle_beta   90.00
_cell.angle_gamma   90.00
#
_symmetry.space_group_name_H-M   'P 1'
#
loop_
_entity.id
_entity.type
_entity.pdbx_description
1 polymer ?
#
loop_
_entity_poly.entity_id
_entity_poly.type
_entity_poly.pdbx_seq_one_letter_code
_entity_poly.pdbx_strand_id
1 'polypeptide(L)'
;ITLCAEYFEDKYLSLFVVDQSGTAWELDEAMAAQCGYTVTYSTRRSIELHASALSCHSHLEKDVFTVTIQIKASHTPDMSNATTHLKSASCHYDPWIPRELTCESNYMEVSALICCCFTAKMHAVILNIMFKLLMNFSGQAKAEEASIWQIVFHQPEEKRALLVSNAWSAGYGLNTTDSRVLLRVPYPAAQVQLIKDQGITFSVLRSSTFYKYHWVILMVDTAVACPVDGVDYTNKTITWTVPKYIPPLSAGVTSFKDVLVEAGVDLRKLSAKEMASRKYVLLNELKAITMKIPIGAEGGFYKTSVSNGQLGVKYTINLFLEHQWEDNKWRLTKHTIIKEIETPFEQAEVAITNNLNLSARLMNVTVGTFLPDVELVNLTFEGVVVAVPEAVQHGYLIHRTRYANGSKAYVIQVPLDAPSVKKEYMREDMRAYTLNVTLTFITHPSSETFVIPVIALSAVKDAVLPSARGFCDGKNLHLIITRGNVDQNWLPFISDWHLSQEAAQKYNYILRDNGTHLAISIPFLSPYVSYEVFHTSAIKASFYLTLKDGITLAQRRDFSVSCIFSPSELIQCLPNGTVIITAIKLVGGVDLDTALLVLRDRQCKPSLVTEKTATFKFNVNTCGTRRKVNSTAITYENEILYFRPGNDTPIYQLKFLCSYPVKQTADLQYEFKKNPPPSIKSGFGCLTLSLKLFKEKSYSEPYQEPEYPVIKYLKEALYFEVELLQPKDARLELNLDECWATNSQSQDSLPQWHILTHGCENNKDSYRTVFHKINYSLRVKFPQHLKRFEVRMFTFVQGTSLLQE
;
A
#
# COMPACT_ATOMS: atom_id res chain seq x y z
N ILE A 1 -5.68 39.36 11.85
CA ILE A 1 -7.02 38.94 11.35
C ILE A 1 -7.19 37.48 11.69
N THR A 2 -8.28 37.09 12.36
CA THR A 2 -8.51 35.68 12.71
C THR A 2 -9.67 35.14 11.90
N LEU A 3 -9.42 34.13 11.08
CA LEU A 3 -10.44 33.40 10.34
C LEU A 3 -10.49 31.96 10.85
N CYS A 4 -11.66 31.32 10.79
CA CYS A 4 -11.80 29.94 11.23
C CYS A 4 -11.04 29.01 10.27
N ALA A 5 -10.01 28.32 10.79
CA ALA A 5 -9.18 27.40 10.03
C ALA A 5 -9.97 26.26 9.37
N GLU A 6 -11.06 25.80 10.02
CA GLU A 6 -11.94 24.73 9.51
C GLU A 6 -12.58 25.08 8.15
N TYR A 7 -12.81 26.37 7.86
CA TYR A 7 -13.39 26.77 6.57
C TYR A 7 -12.42 26.61 5.39
N PHE A 8 -11.11 26.69 5.66
CA PHE A 8 -10.05 26.61 4.65
C PHE A 8 -9.39 25.23 4.57
N GLU A 9 -9.86 24.27 5.36
CA GLU A 9 -9.42 22.88 5.27
C GLU A 9 -9.73 22.34 3.85
N ASP A 10 -8.73 21.74 3.20
CA ASP A 10 -8.81 21.19 1.84
C ASP A 10 -9.12 22.20 0.71
N LYS A 11 -8.71 23.47 0.87
CA LYS A 11 -8.82 24.52 -0.15
C LYS A 11 -7.47 25.15 -0.49
N TYR A 12 -7.26 25.46 -1.76
CA TYR A 12 -6.20 26.34 -2.25
C TYR A 12 -6.53 27.78 -1.92
N LEU A 13 -5.50 28.57 -1.58
CA LEU A 13 -5.64 29.97 -1.19
C LEU A 13 -4.75 30.88 -2.04
N SER A 14 -5.31 32.01 -2.49
CA SER A 14 -4.57 33.13 -3.06
C SER A 14 -4.88 34.40 -2.28
N LEU A 15 -3.83 35.15 -1.95
CA LEU A 15 -3.90 36.37 -1.16
C LEU A 15 -3.69 37.59 -2.07
N PHE A 16 -4.51 38.62 -1.86
CA PHE A 16 -4.46 39.87 -2.60
C PHE A 16 -4.49 41.04 -1.62
N VAL A 17 -3.76 42.12 -1.91
CA VAL A 17 -3.90 43.40 -1.21
C VAL A 17 -4.82 44.33 -2.01
N VAL A 18 -5.72 45.02 -1.32
CA VAL A 18 -6.70 45.92 -1.96
C VAL A 18 -6.26 47.36 -1.76
N ASP A 19 -6.20 48.11 -2.85
CA ASP A 19 -5.84 49.53 -2.84
C ASP A 19 -7.01 50.47 -2.53
N GLN A 20 -6.71 51.76 -2.40
CA GLN A 20 -7.71 52.78 -2.06
C GLN A 20 -8.79 52.96 -3.14
N SER A 21 -8.54 52.52 -4.37
CA SER A 21 -9.52 52.50 -5.46
C SER A 21 -10.40 51.25 -5.47
N GLY A 22 -10.11 50.27 -4.60
CA GLY A 22 -10.78 48.98 -4.53
C GLY A 22 -10.18 47.91 -5.46
N THR A 23 -9.04 48.18 -6.10
CA THR A 23 -8.37 47.22 -6.99
C THR A 23 -7.57 46.22 -6.17
N ALA A 24 -7.70 44.92 -6.49
CA ALA A 24 -7.02 43.84 -5.79
C ALA A 24 -5.76 43.38 -6.53
N TRP A 25 -4.62 43.44 -5.87
CA TRP A 25 -3.29 43.10 -6.38
C TRP A 25 -2.82 41.79 -5.75
N GLU A 26 -2.42 40.82 -6.57
CA GLU A 26 -1.98 39.52 -6.07
C GLU A 26 -0.67 39.63 -5.29
N LEU A 27 -0.61 38.99 -4.12
CA LEU A 27 0.59 38.93 -3.29
C LEU A 27 1.39 37.67 -3.65
N ASP A 28 2.02 37.69 -4.81
CA ASP A 28 3.08 36.72 -5.16
C ASP A 28 4.39 37.05 -4.40
N GLU A 29 5.38 36.15 -4.46
CA GLU A 29 6.63 36.30 -3.69
C GLU A 29 7.39 37.60 -4.04
N ALA A 30 7.40 37.99 -5.31
CA ALA A 30 8.11 39.18 -5.79
C ALA A 30 7.40 40.47 -5.37
N MET A 31 6.09 40.55 -5.61
CA MET A 31 5.23 41.65 -5.21
C MET A 31 5.22 41.80 -3.69
N ALA A 32 5.14 40.70 -2.94
CA ALA A 32 5.16 40.73 -1.49
C ALA A 32 6.46 41.35 -0.96
N ALA A 33 7.62 40.88 -1.42
CA ALA A 33 8.92 41.43 -1.01
C ALA A 33 9.08 42.91 -1.40
N GLN A 34 8.68 43.28 -2.63
CA GLN A 34 8.77 44.65 -3.13
C GLN A 34 7.84 45.61 -2.38
N CYS A 35 6.66 45.13 -1.97
CA CYS A 35 5.64 45.93 -1.32
C CYS A 35 5.60 45.82 0.21
N GLY A 36 6.51 45.08 0.83
CA GLY A 36 6.63 45.00 2.29
C GLY A 36 5.60 44.07 2.92
N TYR A 37 5.35 42.93 2.28
CA TYR A 37 4.48 41.86 2.75
C TYR A 37 5.27 40.55 2.85
N THR A 38 4.87 39.72 3.79
CA THR A 38 5.42 38.38 3.98
C THR A 38 4.27 37.45 4.35
N VAL A 39 4.18 36.33 3.63
CA VAL A 39 3.17 35.30 3.87
C VAL A 39 3.87 34.04 4.34
N THR A 40 3.52 33.55 5.52
CA THR A 40 4.02 32.27 6.04
C THR A 40 2.85 31.31 6.24
N TYR A 41 3.05 30.06 5.78
CA TYR A 41 2.05 29.00 5.88
C TYR A 41 2.44 28.06 7.02
N SER A 42 1.85 28.24 8.21
CA SER A 42 2.07 27.32 9.33
C SER A 42 1.15 26.11 9.24
N THR A 43 1.69 24.93 9.59
CA THR A 43 1.05 23.61 9.73
C THR A 43 -0.48 23.54 9.49
N ARG A 44 -0.95 23.66 8.24
CA ARG A 44 -2.35 23.55 7.76
C ARG A 44 -3.45 24.33 8.53
N ARG A 45 -3.14 25.07 9.61
CA ARG A 45 -4.12 25.64 10.54
C ARG A 45 -3.97 27.14 10.79
N SER A 46 -2.86 27.76 10.40
CA SER A 46 -2.72 29.21 10.43
C SER A 46 -1.87 29.72 9.27
N ILE A 47 -2.35 30.80 8.66
CA ILE A 47 -1.58 31.59 7.70
C ILE A 47 -1.30 32.90 8.40
N GLU A 48 -0.03 33.26 8.45
CA GLU A 48 0.42 34.51 9.03
C GLU A 48 0.84 35.44 7.88
N LEU A 49 0.32 36.67 7.93
CA LEU A 49 0.67 37.72 7.00
C LEU A 49 1.28 38.85 7.79
N HIS A 50 2.53 39.15 7.52
CA HIS A 50 3.19 40.36 8.02
C HIS A 50 3.08 41.47 6.96
N ALA A 51 2.86 42.69 7.43
CA ALA A 51 2.84 43.87 6.60
C ALA A 51 3.67 44.96 7.28
N SER A 52 4.61 45.55 6.55
CA SER A 52 5.31 46.77 6.97
C SER A 52 4.30 47.91 7.08
N ALA A 53 4.46 48.79 8.06
CA ALA A 53 3.58 49.96 8.21
C ALA A 53 3.65 50.90 7.00
N LEU A 54 4.70 50.82 6.17
CA LEU A 54 4.84 51.57 4.91
C LEU A 54 4.60 50.68 3.68
N SER A 55 3.84 49.59 3.82
CA SER A 55 3.58 48.65 2.72
C SER A 55 2.80 49.31 1.57
N CYS A 56 2.91 48.78 0.34
CA CYS A 56 2.12 49.29 -0.78
C CYS A 56 0.63 49.15 -0.48
N HIS A 57 -0.19 50.10 -0.92
CA HIS A 57 -1.65 50.04 -0.77
C HIS A 57 -2.15 50.06 0.68
N SER A 58 -1.27 50.29 1.66
CA SER A 58 -1.68 50.59 3.03
C SER A 58 -2.25 52.01 3.13
N HIS A 59 -3.14 52.22 4.09
CA HIS A 59 -3.69 53.53 4.42
C HIS A 59 -3.15 53.97 5.78
N LEU A 60 -2.38 55.06 5.80
CA LEU A 60 -1.85 55.64 7.02
C LEU A 60 -2.66 56.88 7.38
N GLU A 61 -3.25 56.85 8.57
CA GLU A 61 -3.93 57.99 9.16
C GLU A 61 -3.39 58.22 10.58
N LYS A 62 -2.69 59.34 10.79
CA LYS A 62 -2.01 59.69 12.05
C LYS A 62 -1.01 58.62 12.51
N ASP A 63 -1.34 57.83 13.52
CA ASP A 63 -0.55 56.76 14.14
C ASP A 63 -1.12 55.36 13.87
N VAL A 64 -2.13 55.26 13.01
CA VAL A 64 -2.79 54.00 12.65
C VAL A 64 -2.51 53.70 11.18
N PHE A 65 -1.98 52.51 10.91
CA PHE A 65 -1.91 51.99 9.55
C PHE A 65 -2.93 50.88 9.35
N THR A 66 -3.64 50.92 8.22
CA THR A 66 -4.68 49.96 7.85
C THR A 66 -4.34 49.27 6.54
N VAL A 67 -4.43 47.95 6.52
CA VAL A 67 -4.24 47.11 5.32
C VAL A 67 -5.51 46.32 5.08
N THR A 68 -5.97 46.28 3.83
CA THR A 68 -7.11 45.46 3.41
C THR A 68 -6.63 44.33 2.52
N ILE A 69 -6.97 43.10 2.89
CA ILE A 69 -6.58 41.87 2.22
C ILE A 69 -7.82 41.17 1.70
N GLN A 70 -7.76 40.72 0.46
CA GLN A 70 -8.73 39.86 -0.18
C GLN A 70 -8.16 38.44 -0.28
N ILE A 71 -8.90 37.47 0.25
CA ILE A 71 -8.51 36.07 0.32
C ILE A 71 -9.45 35.29 -0.60
N LYS A 72 -8.91 34.67 -1.64
CA LYS A 72 -9.64 33.75 -2.52
C LYS A 72 -9.39 32.31 -2.11
N ALA A 73 -10.45 31.52 -1.98
CA ALA A 73 -10.36 30.12 -1.59
C ALA A 73 -11.15 29.22 -2.55
N SER A 74 -10.50 28.20 -3.11
CA SER A 74 -11.12 27.19 -4.00
C SER A 74 -10.70 25.75 -3.64
N HIS A 75 -11.53 24.77 -4.00
CA HIS A 75 -11.18 23.35 -3.92
C HIS A 75 -10.32 22.86 -5.09
N THR A 76 -10.16 23.68 -6.12
CA THR A 76 -9.37 23.37 -7.30
C THR A 76 -8.14 24.28 -7.39
N PRO A 77 -7.00 23.77 -7.88
CA PRO A 77 -5.75 24.54 -7.96
C PRO A 77 -5.82 25.69 -8.96
N ASP A 78 -6.72 25.64 -9.93
CA ASP A 78 -6.94 26.69 -10.94
C ASP A 78 -7.78 27.87 -10.42
N MET A 79 -8.19 27.84 -9.14
CA MET A 79 -9.06 28.85 -8.51
C MET A 79 -10.42 29.02 -9.20
N SER A 80 -10.89 28.03 -9.97
CA SER A 80 -12.24 28.04 -10.50
C SER A 80 -13.28 28.04 -9.37
N ASN A 81 -14.34 28.83 -9.50
CA ASN A 81 -15.38 29.03 -8.47
C ASN A 81 -14.85 29.47 -7.07
N ALA A 82 -13.73 30.20 -7.01
CA ALA A 82 -13.17 30.64 -5.74
C ALA A 82 -14.12 31.57 -4.95
N THR A 83 -14.29 31.27 -3.66
CA THR A 83 -14.96 32.15 -2.71
C THR A 83 -14.04 33.27 -2.26
N THR A 84 -14.54 34.51 -2.23
CA THR A 84 -13.75 35.69 -1.89
C THR A 84 -14.12 36.21 -0.50
N HIS A 85 -13.11 36.45 0.33
CA HIS A 85 -13.24 37.03 1.67
C HIS A 85 -12.42 38.31 1.76
N LEU A 86 -13.06 39.42 2.12
CA LEU A 86 -12.37 40.70 2.32
C LEU A 86 -12.20 40.95 3.82
N LYS A 87 -10.97 41.28 4.24
CA LYS A 87 -10.64 41.56 5.64
C LYS A 87 -9.67 42.72 5.75
N SER A 88 -9.96 43.66 6.65
CA SER A 88 -9.06 44.76 6.97
C SER A 88 -8.48 44.60 8.37
N ALA A 89 -7.21 44.98 8.53
CA ALA A 89 -6.51 45.06 9.80
C ALA A 89 -6.00 46.48 10.00
N SER A 90 -6.19 47.03 11.19
CA SER A 90 -5.66 48.33 11.60
C SER A 90 -4.77 48.14 12.83
N CYS A 91 -3.57 48.70 12.78
CA CYS A 91 -2.57 48.58 13.83
C CYS A 91 -2.00 49.96 14.16
N HIS A 92 -1.78 50.22 15.45
CA HIS A 92 -1.02 51.39 15.89
C HIS A 92 0.47 51.13 15.70
N TYR A 93 1.21 52.15 15.28
CA TYR A 93 2.67 52.08 15.17
C TYR A 93 3.35 53.10 16.08
N ASP A 94 4.52 52.73 16.62
CA ASP A 94 5.30 53.60 17.50
C ASP A 94 5.89 54.80 16.75
N PRO A 95 6.22 55.90 17.45
CA PRO A 95 6.94 57.02 16.84
C PRO A 95 8.21 56.56 16.13
N TRP A 96 8.27 56.93 14.86
CA TRP A 96 9.38 56.70 13.93
C TRP A 96 10.75 57.13 14.51
N ILE A 97 11.69 56.19 14.60
CA ILE A 97 13.08 56.39 14.99
C ILE A 97 13.89 56.88 13.77
N PRO A 98 14.93 57.72 13.91
CA PRO A 98 15.65 58.31 12.77
C PRO A 98 16.13 57.35 11.68
N ARG A 99 16.57 56.15 12.06
CA ARG A 99 16.91 55.08 11.13
C ARG A 99 16.34 53.76 11.63
N GLU A 100 15.62 53.06 10.76
CA GLU A 100 15.05 51.75 11.03
C GLU A 100 15.50 50.77 9.96
N LEU A 101 15.96 49.62 10.41
CA LEU A 101 16.42 48.50 9.60
C LEU A 101 15.57 47.29 9.98
N THR A 102 15.02 46.62 8.97
CA THR A 102 14.20 45.42 9.18
C THR A 102 14.71 44.30 8.30
N CYS A 103 15.03 43.17 8.92
CA CYS A 103 15.34 41.92 8.25
C CYS A 103 14.14 41.01 8.40
N GLU A 104 13.34 40.93 7.35
CA GLU A 104 12.23 39.99 7.26
C GLU A 104 12.70 38.72 6.54
N SER A 105 11.85 37.69 6.45
CA SER A 105 12.22 36.41 5.83
C SER A 105 12.46 36.50 4.32
N ASN A 106 11.72 37.36 3.60
CA ASN A 106 11.79 37.50 2.13
C ASN A 106 12.43 38.81 1.64
N TYR A 107 12.58 39.85 2.49
CA TYR A 107 13.22 41.11 2.12
C TYR A 107 13.97 41.79 3.28
N MET A 108 14.84 42.74 2.90
CA MET A 108 15.49 43.69 3.79
C MET A 108 14.92 45.09 3.56
N GLU A 109 14.66 45.84 4.61
CA GLU A 109 14.07 47.18 4.54
C GLU A 109 14.90 48.19 5.34
N VAL A 110 15.10 49.37 4.77
CA VAL A 110 15.68 50.52 5.45
C VAL A 110 14.77 51.73 5.28
N SER A 111 14.41 52.34 6.41
CA SER A 111 13.64 53.56 6.50
C SER A 111 14.44 54.61 7.24
N ALA A 112 14.76 55.74 6.60
CA ALA A 112 15.65 56.76 7.16
C ALA A 112 15.06 58.16 7.04
N LEU A 113 15.22 58.99 8.08
CA LEU A 113 14.88 60.41 8.06
C LEU A 113 15.79 61.17 7.08
N ILE A 114 15.18 61.99 6.23
CA ILE A 114 15.86 62.82 5.22
C ILE A 114 16.81 63.85 5.88
N CYS A 115 16.48 64.34 7.09
CA CYS A 115 17.20 65.43 7.75
C CYS A 115 18.45 64.99 8.55
N CYS A 116 18.60 63.70 8.87
CA CYS A 116 19.63 63.22 9.79
C CYS A 116 21.05 63.10 9.19
N CYS A 117 21.23 63.31 7.88
CA CYS A 117 22.54 63.30 7.25
C CYS A 117 23.42 64.53 7.54
N PHE A 118 22.98 65.46 8.40
CA PHE A 118 23.70 66.70 8.72
C PHE A 118 24.29 66.72 10.13
N THR A 119 25.59 67.02 10.22
CA THR A 119 26.29 67.27 11.49
C THR A 119 25.59 68.38 12.29
N ALA A 120 25.75 68.38 13.62
CA ALA A 120 25.11 69.36 14.52
C ALA A 120 25.33 70.84 14.13
N LYS A 121 26.43 71.15 13.42
CA LYS A 121 26.71 72.49 12.88
C LYS A 121 25.91 72.85 11.62
N MET A 122 25.51 71.89 10.79
CA MET A 122 24.67 72.12 9.60
C MET A 122 23.16 72.04 9.89
N HIS A 123 22.76 71.36 10.97
CA HIS A 123 21.35 71.21 11.37
C HIS A 123 20.67 72.57 11.61
N ALA A 124 21.36 73.52 12.24
CA ALA A 124 20.86 74.87 12.48
C ALA A 124 20.76 75.72 11.19
N VAL A 125 21.62 75.47 10.20
CA VAL A 125 21.64 76.22 8.93
C VAL A 125 20.54 75.70 7.99
N ILE A 126 20.36 74.38 7.89
CA ILE A 126 19.36 73.78 6.99
C ILE A 126 17.96 73.87 7.57
N LEU A 127 17.75 73.74 8.89
CA LEU A 127 16.45 74.01 9.48
C LEU A 127 16.05 75.49 9.25
N ASN A 128 17.01 76.42 9.32
CA ASN A 128 16.77 77.84 9.03
C ASN A 128 16.52 78.11 7.53
N ILE A 129 17.18 77.38 6.63
CA ILE A 129 16.92 77.44 5.17
C ILE A 129 15.55 76.82 4.83
N MET A 130 15.20 75.69 5.43
CA MET A 130 13.93 75.01 5.21
C MET A 130 12.74 75.76 5.81
N PHE A 131 12.92 76.33 7.00
CA PHE A 131 11.93 77.21 7.64
C PHE A 131 11.78 78.54 6.86
N LYS A 132 12.86 79.08 6.27
CA LYS A 132 12.78 80.24 5.37
C LYS A 132 12.15 79.94 4.01
N LEU A 133 12.34 78.74 3.46
CA LEU A 133 11.71 78.29 2.20
C LEU A 133 10.19 78.08 2.38
N LEU A 134 9.76 77.54 3.52
CA LEU A 134 8.33 77.39 3.87
C LEU A 134 7.59 78.72 4.04
N MET A 135 8.28 79.80 4.43
CA MET A 135 7.66 81.11 4.67
C MET A 135 7.67 82.06 3.45
N ASN A 136 8.42 81.77 2.39
CA ASN A 136 8.65 82.73 1.28
C ASN A 136 7.98 82.36 -0.07
N PHE A 137 7.23 81.27 -0.17
CA PHE A 137 6.50 80.90 -1.39
C PHE A 137 4.98 80.93 -1.20
N SER A 138 4.44 82.12 -0.94
CA SER A 138 3.05 82.44 -1.31
C SER A 138 3.04 82.88 -2.78
N GLY A 139 3.14 81.94 -3.71
CA GLY A 139 3.15 82.27 -5.13
C GLY A 139 3.09 81.03 -6.02
N GLN A 140 2.03 80.96 -6.82
CA GLN A 140 1.72 79.90 -7.79
C GLN A 140 2.94 79.47 -8.61
N ALA A 141 3.54 78.34 -8.22
CA ALA A 141 4.29 77.46 -9.10
C ALA A 141 3.70 76.05 -8.87
N LYS A 142 3.35 75.35 -9.95
CA LYS A 142 2.94 73.94 -9.87
C LYS A 142 3.96 73.19 -9.02
N ALA A 143 3.51 72.56 -7.94
CA ALA A 143 4.35 71.74 -7.08
C ALA A 143 4.99 70.64 -7.94
N GLU A 144 6.29 70.76 -8.25
CA GLU A 144 7.09 69.60 -8.62
C GLU A 144 7.17 68.73 -7.36
N GLU A 145 6.49 67.58 -7.41
CA GLU A 145 6.45 66.63 -6.29
C GLU A 145 7.88 66.19 -5.93
N ALA A 146 8.20 66.28 -4.65
CA ALA A 146 9.49 65.82 -4.14
C ALA A 146 9.55 64.30 -4.25
N SER A 147 10.58 63.78 -4.93
CA SER A 147 10.66 62.37 -5.27
C SER A 147 12.08 61.84 -5.18
N ILE A 148 12.20 60.52 -5.04
CA ILE A 148 13.48 59.84 -5.26
C ILE A 148 13.86 60.06 -6.72
N TRP A 149 15.10 60.45 -6.96
CA TRP A 149 15.62 60.66 -8.31
C TRP A 149 16.45 59.47 -8.79
N GLN A 150 17.36 58.98 -7.96
CA GLN A 150 18.23 57.85 -8.28
C GLN A 150 18.75 57.13 -7.02
N ILE A 151 19.15 55.87 -7.17
CA ILE A 151 19.83 55.07 -6.15
C ILE A 151 21.19 54.69 -6.68
N VAL A 152 22.23 54.90 -5.87
CA VAL A 152 23.60 54.50 -6.19
C VAL A 152 23.99 53.34 -5.29
N PHE A 153 24.25 52.20 -5.90
CA PHE A 153 24.77 51.01 -5.25
C PHE A 153 26.29 51.07 -5.22
N HIS A 154 26.87 50.88 -4.04
CA HIS A 154 28.31 50.92 -3.81
C HIS A 154 28.86 49.49 -3.78
N GLN A 155 29.24 48.97 -4.94
CA GLN A 155 29.94 47.69 -5.03
C GLN A 155 31.46 47.90 -4.96
N PRO A 156 32.24 46.88 -4.56
CA PRO A 156 33.70 47.00 -4.44
C PRO A 156 34.41 47.37 -5.75
N GLU A 157 33.86 46.93 -6.88
CA GLU A 157 34.47 47.05 -8.22
C GLU A 157 33.91 48.23 -9.04
N GLU A 158 32.65 48.64 -8.81
CA GLU A 158 31.99 49.73 -9.54
C GLU A 158 30.84 50.38 -8.73
N LYS A 159 30.55 51.65 -9.00
CA LYS A 159 29.32 52.31 -8.52
C LYS A 159 28.25 52.25 -9.60
N ARG A 160 27.13 51.59 -9.31
CA ARG A 160 26.00 51.47 -10.25
C ARG A 160 24.86 52.37 -9.83
N ALA A 161 24.45 53.30 -10.68
CA ALA A 161 23.29 54.15 -10.47
C ALA A 161 22.06 53.57 -11.21
N LEU A 162 20.91 53.49 -10.53
CA LEU A 162 19.63 53.17 -11.14
C LEU A 162 18.63 54.30 -10.89
N LEU A 163 17.88 54.67 -11.94
CA LEU A 163 16.69 55.48 -11.81
C LEU A 163 15.59 54.69 -11.08
N VAL A 164 14.66 55.39 -10.42
CA VAL A 164 13.58 54.78 -9.63
C VAL A 164 12.76 53.77 -10.43
N SER A 165 12.38 54.10 -11.66
CA SER A 165 11.62 53.19 -12.53
C SER A 165 12.38 51.91 -12.84
N ASN A 166 13.68 52.01 -13.13
CA ASN A 166 14.52 50.85 -13.43
C ASN A 166 14.80 50.01 -12.18
N ALA A 167 14.93 50.65 -11.01
CA ALA A 167 15.04 49.95 -9.74
C ALA A 167 13.73 49.22 -9.39
N TRP A 168 12.57 49.86 -9.60
CA TRP A 168 11.28 49.22 -9.42
C TRP A 168 11.11 48.01 -10.34
N SER A 169 11.43 48.14 -11.63
CA SER A 169 11.40 47.02 -12.58
C SER A 169 12.41 45.91 -12.25
N ALA A 170 13.43 46.20 -11.45
CA ALA A 170 14.40 45.23 -10.96
C ALA A 170 14.00 44.60 -9.61
N GLY A 171 12.78 44.85 -9.12
CA GLY A 171 12.22 44.26 -7.90
C GLY A 171 12.50 45.04 -6.60
N TYR A 172 13.11 46.23 -6.67
CA TYR A 172 13.33 47.06 -5.49
C TYR A 172 12.05 47.81 -5.11
N GLY A 173 11.71 47.82 -3.82
CA GLY A 173 10.60 48.59 -3.30
C GLY A 173 11.07 49.97 -2.87
N LEU A 174 10.45 51.03 -3.41
CA LEU A 174 10.85 52.41 -3.15
C LEU A 174 9.64 53.22 -2.76
N ASN A 175 9.74 53.93 -1.64
CA ASN A 175 8.69 54.84 -1.21
C ASN A 175 9.29 56.04 -0.46
N THR A 176 8.56 57.14 -0.44
CA THR A 176 8.91 58.35 0.32
C THR A 176 7.70 58.89 1.03
N THR A 177 7.94 59.40 2.24
CA THR A 177 7.01 60.28 2.95
C THR A 177 7.60 61.69 2.97
N ASP A 178 6.87 62.66 3.55
CA ASP A 178 7.34 64.04 3.69
C ASP A 178 8.69 64.18 4.43
N SER A 179 9.09 63.16 5.21
CA SER A 179 10.30 63.22 6.03
C SER A 179 11.22 61.99 5.94
N ARG A 180 10.80 60.91 5.27
CA ARG A 180 11.56 59.64 5.23
C ARG A 180 11.69 59.07 3.82
N VAL A 181 12.82 58.40 3.59
CA VAL A 181 13.08 57.54 2.42
C VAL A 181 13.02 56.08 2.85
N LEU A 182 12.34 55.26 2.05
CA LEU A 182 12.21 53.82 2.23
C LEU A 182 12.83 53.10 1.04
N LEU A 183 13.66 52.10 1.33
CA LEU A 183 14.19 51.16 0.35
C LEU A 183 13.98 49.72 0.85
N ARG A 184 13.36 48.89 0.01
CA ARG A 184 13.18 47.45 0.19
C ARG A 184 13.97 46.68 -0.85
N VAL A 185 14.57 45.60 -0.41
CA VAL A 185 15.53 44.82 -1.17
C VAL A 185 15.22 43.34 -0.97
N PRO A 186 14.77 42.61 -1.99
CA PRO A 186 14.66 41.17 -1.88
C PRO A 186 16.07 40.55 -1.74
N TYR A 187 16.22 39.53 -0.91
CA TYR A 187 17.51 38.84 -0.71
C TYR A 187 18.19 38.38 -2.03
N PRO A 188 17.47 37.86 -3.05
CA PRO A 188 18.09 37.45 -4.32
C PRO A 188 18.49 38.61 -5.26
N ALA A 189 18.33 39.87 -4.85
CA ALA A 189 18.64 41.01 -5.73
C ALA A 189 20.13 41.07 -6.12
N ALA A 190 20.41 41.41 -7.38
CA ALA A 190 21.76 41.34 -7.96
C ALA A 190 22.82 42.24 -7.29
N GLN A 191 22.41 43.28 -6.57
CA GLN A 191 23.32 44.23 -5.92
C GLN A 191 23.63 43.87 -4.46
N VAL A 192 22.99 42.83 -3.91
CA VAL A 192 23.21 42.31 -2.57
C VAL A 192 24.51 41.50 -2.53
N GLN A 193 25.30 41.68 -1.47
CA GLN A 193 26.57 41.01 -1.24
C GLN A 193 26.51 40.16 0.02
N LEU A 194 27.12 38.98 -0.03
CA LEU A 194 27.33 38.14 1.15
C LEU A 194 28.69 38.47 1.77
N ILE A 195 28.68 39.01 2.98
CA ILE A 195 29.89 39.40 3.72
C ILE A 195 29.96 38.58 5.01
N LYS A 196 31.09 37.90 5.24
CA LYS A 196 31.33 37.17 6.49
C LYS A 196 32.09 38.04 7.48
N ASP A 197 31.55 38.21 8.68
CA ASP A 197 32.18 38.92 9.79
C ASP A 197 31.98 38.13 11.10
N GLN A 198 33.04 37.98 11.88
CA GLN A 198 33.03 37.22 13.15
C GLN A 198 32.44 35.80 13.05
N GLY A 199 32.56 35.15 11.87
CA GLY A 199 32.02 33.81 11.63
C GLY A 199 30.58 33.79 11.11
N ILE A 200 29.88 34.94 11.08
CA ILE A 200 28.50 35.10 10.64
C ILE A 200 28.46 35.78 9.26
N THR A 201 27.68 35.22 8.35
CA THR A 201 27.43 35.71 7.00
C THR A 201 26.24 36.66 7.01
N PHE A 202 26.44 37.84 6.43
CA PHE A 202 25.42 38.88 6.27
C PHE A 202 25.07 39.07 4.80
N SER A 203 23.79 39.21 4.52
CA SER A 203 23.26 39.78 3.29
C SER A 203 23.31 41.29 3.42
N VAL A 204 24.08 41.96 2.56
CA VAL A 204 24.43 43.37 2.71
C VAL A 204 24.12 44.12 1.42
N LEU A 205 23.38 45.22 1.53
CA LEU A 205 23.27 46.22 0.49
C LEU A 205 23.90 47.51 0.96
N ARG A 206 24.95 47.98 0.26
CA ARG A 206 25.50 49.33 0.44
C ARG A 206 24.93 50.23 -0.63
N SER A 207 24.10 51.19 -0.25
CA SER A 207 23.47 52.11 -1.20
C SER A 207 23.32 53.52 -0.64
N SER A 208 23.21 54.50 -1.53
CA SER A 208 22.80 55.86 -1.20
C SER A 208 21.67 56.30 -2.11
N THR A 209 20.59 56.78 -1.51
CA THR A 209 19.40 57.23 -2.21
C THR A 209 19.42 58.74 -2.33
N PHE A 210 19.27 59.25 -3.56
CA PHE A 210 19.26 60.68 -3.84
C PHE A 210 17.80 61.16 -3.93
N TYR A 211 17.42 62.00 -2.99
CA TYR A 211 16.09 62.60 -2.88
C TYR A 211 16.12 64.03 -3.43
N LYS A 212 15.27 64.32 -4.42
CA LYS A 212 15.20 65.65 -5.04
C LYS A 212 14.06 66.45 -4.41
N TYR A 213 14.39 67.59 -3.82
CA TYR A 213 13.44 68.57 -3.30
C TYR A 213 13.67 69.92 -3.98
N HIS A 214 12.80 70.27 -4.93
CA HIS A 214 13.01 71.40 -5.85
C HIS A 214 14.40 71.38 -6.51
N TRP A 215 15.26 72.36 -6.21
CA TRP A 215 16.61 72.50 -6.76
C TRP A 215 17.70 71.80 -5.92
N VAL A 216 17.34 71.23 -4.76
CA VAL A 216 18.28 70.61 -3.82
C VAL A 216 18.20 69.09 -3.94
N ILE A 217 19.35 68.44 -4.05
CA ILE A 217 19.47 66.98 -4.00
C ILE A 217 20.08 66.60 -2.66
N LEU A 218 19.34 65.79 -1.90
CA LEU A 218 19.76 65.25 -0.61
C LEU A 218 20.22 63.80 -0.81
N MET A 219 21.36 63.44 -0.23
CA MET A 219 21.87 62.08 -0.27
C MET A 219 21.60 61.41 1.08
N VAL A 220 20.80 60.35 1.07
CA VAL A 220 20.45 59.56 2.26
C VAL A 220 21.20 58.23 2.18
N ASP A 221 21.91 57.85 3.24
CA ASP A 221 22.54 56.54 3.33
C ASP A 221 21.47 55.48 3.63
N THR A 222 21.26 54.58 2.67
CA THR A 222 20.26 53.52 2.67
C THR A 222 20.93 52.14 2.70
N ALA A 223 22.06 52.03 3.40
CA ALA A 223 22.68 50.73 3.63
C ALA A 223 21.85 49.87 4.62
N VAL A 224 21.72 48.59 4.32
CA VAL A 224 21.06 47.56 5.17
C VAL A 224 21.90 46.29 5.18
N ALA A 225 21.89 45.57 6.30
CA ALA A 225 22.63 44.34 6.47
C ALA A 225 21.88 43.39 7.42
N CYS A 226 21.64 42.16 6.97
CA CYS A 226 20.82 41.16 7.66
C CYS A 226 21.57 39.83 7.79
N PRO A 227 21.59 39.20 8.99
CA PRO A 227 22.30 37.93 9.19
C PRO A 227 21.59 36.77 8.48
N VAL A 228 22.35 36.02 7.68
CA VAL A 228 21.85 34.84 6.94
C VAL A 228 22.06 33.56 7.75
N ASP A 229 23.16 33.46 8.49
CA ASP A 229 23.46 32.38 9.43
C ASP A 229 23.59 32.93 10.87
N GLY A 230 24.39 32.30 11.72
CA GLY A 230 24.54 32.69 13.13
C GLY A 230 23.70 31.86 14.11
N VAL A 231 23.23 30.70 13.67
CA VAL A 231 22.54 29.72 14.51
C VAL A 231 23.42 28.48 14.66
N ASP A 232 23.71 28.12 15.91
CA ASP A 232 24.43 26.91 16.27
C ASP A 232 23.54 25.95 17.06
N TYR A 233 23.77 24.65 16.87
CA TYR A 233 23.01 23.58 17.52
C TYR A 233 23.96 22.74 18.38
N THR A 234 23.85 22.90 19.70
CA THR A 234 24.68 22.14 20.66
C THR A 234 23.81 21.62 21.80
N ASN A 235 23.97 20.35 22.19
CA ASN A 235 23.28 19.74 23.34
C ASN A 235 21.76 20.04 23.40
N LYS A 236 21.04 19.81 22.29
CA LYS A 236 19.60 20.10 22.15
C LYS A 236 19.20 21.56 22.45
N THR A 237 20.12 22.49 22.23
CA THR A 237 19.92 23.92 22.42
C THR A 237 20.27 24.67 21.14
N ILE A 238 19.35 25.51 20.70
CA ILE A 238 19.54 26.48 19.63
C ILE A 238 20.24 27.70 20.22
N THR A 239 21.39 28.08 19.67
CA THR A 239 22.10 29.30 20.05
C THR A 239 22.11 30.24 18.86
N TRP A 240 21.29 31.29 18.91
CA TRP A 240 21.23 32.33 17.89
C TRP A 240 22.04 33.54 18.32
N THR A 241 23.03 33.93 17.54
CA THR A 241 23.97 35.00 17.86
C THR A 241 23.90 36.11 16.82
N VAL A 242 23.76 37.35 17.27
CA VAL A 242 23.73 38.55 16.43
C VAL A 242 24.80 39.54 16.90
N PRO A 243 25.82 39.86 16.08
CA PRO A 243 26.82 40.87 16.40
C PRO A 243 26.19 42.25 16.58
N LYS A 244 26.61 42.98 17.61
CA LYS A 244 26.15 44.37 17.85
C LYS A 244 26.74 45.35 16.85
N TYR A 245 27.99 45.12 16.47
CA TYR A 245 28.70 45.93 15.50
C TYR A 245 28.70 45.22 14.16
N ILE A 246 27.98 45.79 13.18
CA ILE A 246 27.87 45.26 11.82
C ILE A 246 28.68 46.20 10.90
N PRO A 247 29.91 45.83 10.50
CA PRO A 247 30.84 46.76 9.83
C PRO A 247 30.25 47.48 8.59
N PRO A 248 29.43 46.86 7.74
CA PRO A 248 28.76 47.55 6.63
C PRO A 248 27.82 48.69 7.02
N LEU A 249 27.23 48.65 8.22
CA LEU A 249 26.31 49.68 8.72
C LEU A 249 27.01 50.78 9.50
N SER A 250 28.21 50.46 10.01
CA SER A 250 29.01 51.32 10.90
C SER A 250 30.11 52.10 10.19
N ALA A 251 30.10 52.15 8.85
CA ALA A 251 31.10 52.90 8.09
C ALA A 251 31.05 54.41 8.44
N GLY A 252 32.13 54.91 9.05
CA GLY A 252 32.26 56.30 9.52
C GLY A 252 31.69 56.58 10.91
N VAL A 253 31.24 55.54 11.63
CA VAL A 253 30.77 55.64 13.02
C VAL A 253 31.96 55.57 13.97
N THR A 254 32.05 56.51 14.92
CA THR A 254 33.14 56.59 15.92
C THR A 254 32.66 56.38 17.35
N SER A 255 31.36 56.42 17.59
CA SER A 255 30.73 56.16 18.90
C SER A 255 29.58 55.19 18.74
N PHE A 256 29.49 54.20 19.63
CA PHE A 256 28.41 53.22 19.66
C PHE A 256 27.96 53.03 21.11
N LYS A 257 26.67 53.24 21.37
CA LYS A 257 26.08 53.06 22.70
C LYS A 257 24.78 52.25 22.58
N ASP A 258 24.77 51.10 23.23
CA ASP A 258 23.60 50.21 23.31
C ASP A 258 22.49 50.88 24.13
N VAL A 259 21.25 50.88 23.62
CA VAL A 259 20.08 51.52 24.24
C VAL A 259 19.07 50.48 24.68
N LEU A 260 18.65 49.60 23.77
CA LEU A 260 17.58 48.65 24.00
C LEU A 260 17.87 47.34 23.26
N VAL A 261 17.68 46.24 23.96
CA VAL A 261 17.69 44.89 23.38
C VAL A 261 16.45 44.16 23.87
N GLU A 262 15.56 43.84 22.94
CA GLU A 262 14.34 43.09 23.20
C GLU A 262 14.27 41.91 22.24
N ALA A 263 13.79 40.77 22.75
CA ALA A 263 13.63 39.58 21.94
C ALA A 263 12.28 38.94 22.21
N GLY A 264 11.83 38.15 21.27
CA GLY A 264 10.62 37.36 21.44
C GLY A 264 10.40 36.34 20.34
N VAL A 265 9.18 35.84 20.30
CA VAL A 265 8.74 34.76 19.41
C VAL A 265 7.45 35.20 18.73
N ASP A 266 7.31 34.89 17.44
CA ASP A 266 6.13 35.25 16.62
C ASP A 266 5.78 36.76 16.71
N LEU A 267 6.80 37.62 16.64
CA LEU A 267 6.70 39.08 16.78
C LEU A 267 6.10 39.60 18.10
N ARG A 268 5.93 38.73 19.11
CA ARG A 268 5.52 39.12 20.46
C ARG A 268 6.73 39.23 21.39
N LYS A 269 6.97 40.45 21.90
CA LYS A 269 8.00 40.73 22.91
C LYS A 269 7.75 39.87 24.15
N LEU A 270 8.78 39.17 24.60
CA LEU A 270 8.70 38.34 25.81
C LEU A 270 9.27 39.12 27.00
N SER A 271 8.56 39.11 28.11
CA SER A 271 9.08 39.63 29.37
C SER A 271 10.16 38.69 29.94
N ALA A 272 11.05 39.21 30.79
CA ALA A 272 12.05 38.39 31.47
C ALA A 272 11.43 37.21 32.25
N LYS A 273 10.21 37.38 32.79
CA LYS A 273 9.47 36.32 33.50
C LYS A 273 9.00 35.22 32.55
N GLU A 274 8.46 35.58 31.38
CA GLU A 274 8.03 34.61 30.36
C GLU A 274 9.23 33.87 29.75
N MET A 275 10.34 34.57 29.48
CA MET A 275 11.58 33.94 29.02
C MET A 275 12.07 32.90 30.04
N ALA A 276 12.09 33.26 31.34
CA ALA A 276 12.50 32.34 32.39
C ALA A 276 11.58 31.11 32.51
N SER A 277 10.25 31.29 32.41
CA SER A 277 9.31 30.14 32.44
C SER A 277 9.48 29.21 31.24
N ARG A 278 9.85 29.76 30.08
CA ARG A 278 10.13 29.01 28.85
C ARG A 278 11.57 28.49 28.75
N LYS A 279 12.41 28.76 29.77
CA LYS A 279 13.85 28.42 29.82
C LYS A 279 14.68 29.07 28.70
N TYR A 280 14.23 30.21 28.20
CA TYR A 280 14.98 31.01 27.25
C TYR A 280 16.01 31.85 27.99
N VAL A 281 17.20 31.98 27.39
CA VAL A 281 18.26 32.81 27.95
C VAL A 281 18.68 33.83 26.91
N LEU A 282 18.42 35.10 27.21
CA LEU A 282 18.90 36.24 26.43
C LEU A 282 20.14 36.82 27.10
N LEU A 283 21.26 36.81 26.39
CA LEU A 283 22.55 37.34 26.84
C LEU A 283 22.90 38.57 26.01
N ASN A 284 22.99 39.72 26.67
CA ASN A 284 23.41 40.96 26.05
C ASN A 284 24.91 41.22 26.31
N GLU A 285 25.78 40.58 25.55
CA GLU A 285 27.25 40.65 25.76
C GLU A 285 27.86 41.92 25.13
N LEU A 286 29.16 42.17 25.35
CA LEU A 286 29.82 43.38 24.85
C LEU A 286 29.86 43.47 23.31
N LYS A 287 29.99 42.33 22.62
CA LYS A 287 30.18 42.27 21.16
C LYS A 287 28.98 41.70 20.39
N ALA A 288 28.14 40.91 21.05
CA ALA A 288 27.03 40.21 20.43
C ALA A 288 25.84 40.10 21.39
N ILE A 289 24.67 39.87 20.81
CA ILE A 289 23.44 39.50 21.49
C ILE A 289 23.20 38.02 21.18
N THR A 290 23.08 37.20 22.21
CA THR A 290 22.94 35.75 22.06
C THR A 290 21.65 35.29 22.72
N MET A 291 20.82 34.58 21.98
CA MET A 291 19.62 33.94 22.49
C MET A 291 19.78 32.43 22.47
N LYS A 292 19.59 31.79 23.63
CA LYS A 292 19.65 30.33 23.79
C LYS A 292 18.26 29.78 24.07
N ILE A 293 17.85 28.81 23.27
CA ILE A 293 16.51 28.22 23.28
C ILE A 293 16.63 26.70 23.30
N PRO A 294 16.07 26.01 24.29
CA PRO A 294 15.97 24.55 24.25
C PRO A 294 15.09 24.10 23.08
N ILE A 295 15.51 23.06 22.38
CA ILE A 295 14.69 22.44 21.32
C ILE A 295 13.43 21.83 21.97
N GLY A 296 12.26 22.09 21.39
CA GLY A 296 10.96 21.65 21.94
C GLY A 296 10.37 22.60 22.99
N ALA A 297 10.94 23.80 23.16
CA ALA A 297 10.40 24.80 24.08
C ALA A 297 9.14 25.49 23.53
N GLU A 298 8.38 26.12 24.42
CA GLU A 298 7.10 26.76 24.07
C GLU A 298 7.31 27.98 23.16
N GLY A 299 6.66 28.00 22.00
CA GLY A 299 6.80 29.05 20.99
C GLY A 299 7.36 28.54 19.67
N GLY A 300 7.91 27.32 19.64
CA GLY A 300 8.14 26.59 18.40
C GLY A 300 7.28 25.33 18.32
N PHE A 301 7.38 24.65 17.19
CA PHE A 301 6.63 23.42 16.90
C PHE A 301 7.50 22.41 16.15
N TYR A 302 7.15 21.14 16.27
CA TYR A 302 7.77 20.09 15.46
C TYR A 302 7.05 19.96 14.13
N LYS A 303 7.82 19.78 13.07
CA LYS A 303 7.38 19.47 11.71
C LYS A 303 8.01 18.16 11.27
N THR A 304 7.23 17.36 10.56
CA THR A 304 7.73 16.13 9.95
C THR A 304 8.66 16.47 8.78
N SER A 305 9.78 15.76 8.67
CA SER A 305 10.71 15.88 7.54
C SER A 305 11.10 14.50 7.04
N VAL A 306 11.29 14.37 5.73
CA VAL A 306 11.75 13.12 5.12
C VAL A 306 13.15 13.34 4.56
N SER A 307 14.11 12.50 4.96
CA SER A 307 15.48 12.53 4.43
C SER A 307 15.87 11.14 3.96
N ASN A 308 16.26 11.00 2.69
CA ASN A 308 16.58 9.70 2.07
C ASN A 308 15.50 8.62 2.28
N GLY A 309 14.21 9.01 2.27
CA GLY A 309 13.07 8.11 2.49
C GLY A 309 12.84 7.69 3.94
N GLN A 310 13.64 8.18 4.90
CA GLN A 310 13.46 7.96 6.32
C GLN A 310 12.66 9.09 6.97
N LEU A 311 11.80 8.70 7.91
CA LEU A 311 11.02 9.63 8.72
C LEU A 311 11.92 10.29 9.78
N GLY A 312 11.83 11.60 9.87
CA GLY A 312 12.38 12.36 10.98
C GLY A 312 11.53 13.57 11.32
N VAL A 313 12.02 14.34 12.27
CA VAL A 313 11.39 15.57 12.72
C VAL A 313 12.41 16.69 12.71
N LYS A 314 11.91 17.89 12.49
CA LYS A 314 12.64 19.14 12.71
C LYS A 314 11.81 20.00 13.63
N TYR A 315 12.47 20.79 14.45
CA TYR A 315 11.83 21.78 15.28
C TYR A 315 12.01 23.15 14.64
N THR A 316 10.91 23.89 14.52
CA THR A 316 10.88 25.21 13.92
C THR A 316 10.43 26.23 14.97
N ILE A 317 11.09 27.38 15.00
CA ILE A 317 10.70 28.52 15.85
C ILE A 317 10.98 29.84 15.15
N ASN A 318 10.02 30.77 15.21
CA ASN A 318 10.15 32.10 14.63
C ASN A 318 10.58 33.09 15.70
N LEU A 319 11.84 33.48 15.67
CA LEU A 319 12.41 34.42 16.62
C LEU A 319 12.42 35.82 16.03
N PHE A 320 12.34 36.82 16.89
CA PHE A 320 12.72 38.17 16.50
C PHE A 320 13.57 38.84 17.58
N LEU A 321 14.41 39.76 17.11
CA LEU A 321 15.30 40.57 17.92
C LEU A 321 15.15 42.04 17.50
N GLU A 322 14.90 42.91 18.46
CA GLU A 322 14.95 44.36 18.31
C GLU A 322 16.17 44.90 19.07
N HIS A 323 17.08 45.54 18.35
CA HIS A 323 18.27 46.17 18.91
C HIS A 323 18.30 47.65 18.53
N GLN A 324 18.36 48.53 19.53
CA GLN A 324 18.48 49.97 19.34
C GLN A 324 19.82 50.47 19.89
N TRP A 325 20.49 51.31 19.13
CA TRP A 325 21.75 51.93 19.54
C TRP A 325 21.84 53.40 19.13
N GLU A 326 22.61 54.16 19.89
CA GLU A 326 23.00 55.53 19.56
C GLU A 326 24.36 55.54 18.85
N ASP A 327 24.45 56.32 17.76
CA ASP A 327 25.69 56.56 17.04
C ASP A 327 25.82 58.03 16.60
N ASN A 328 27.03 58.45 16.25
CA ASN A 328 27.32 59.84 15.89
C ASN A 328 26.78 60.25 14.51
N LYS A 329 26.23 59.32 13.73
CA LYS A 329 25.74 59.54 12.36
C LYS A 329 24.22 59.73 12.32
N TRP A 330 23.48 58.81 12.94
CA TRP A 330 22.02 58.73 12.91
C TRP A 330 21.36 59.12 14.22
N ARG A 331 22.14 59.35 15.28
CA ARG A 331 21.71 59.55 16.67
C ARG A 331 21.04 58.34 17.31
N LEU A 332 20.05 57.73 16.65
CA LEU A 332 19.38 56.53 17.11
C LEU A 332 19.01 55.65 15.89
N THR A 333 19.43 54.40 15.94
CA THR A 333 19.10 53.38 14.94
C THR A 333 18.38 52.22 15.61
N LYS A 334 17.29 51.74 15.02
CA LYS A 334 16.58 50.51 15.41
C LYS A 334 16.79 49.45 14.35
N HIS A 335 17.18 48.26 14.76
CA HIS A 335 17.37 47.11 13.90
C HIS A 335 16.51 45.95 14.39
N THR A 336 15.54 45.56 13.57
CA THR A 336 14.63 44.45 13.82
C THR A 336 15.02 43.29 12.93
N ILE A 337 15.32 42.14 13.53
CA ILE A 337 15.72 40.93 12.80
C ILE A 337 14.71 39.84 13.12
N ILE A 338 14.02 39.36 12.09
CA ILE A 338 13.06 38.27 12.16
C ILE A 338 13.74 37.05 11.54
N LYS A 339 13.79 35.95 12.29
CA LYS A 339 14.51 34.74 11.91
C LYS A 339 13.69 33.50 12.22
N GLU A 340 13.23 32.84 11.16
CA GLU A 340 12.77 31.46 11.26
C GLU A 340 14.00 30.55 11.41
N ILE A 341 14.00 29.75 12.48
CA ILE A 341 15.05 28.77 12.76
C ILE A 341 14.47 27.38 12.65
N GLU A 342 15.03 26.56 11.76
CA GLU A 342 14.71 25.15 11.60
C GLU A 342 15.94 24.30 12.00
N THR A 343 15.74 23.38 12.94
CA THR A 343 16.82 22.49 13.41
C THR A 343 17.23 21.48 12.35
N PRO A 344 18.44 20.89 12.44
CA PRO A 344 18.83 19.75 11.63
C PRO A 344 17.86 18.57 11.78
N PHE A 345 17.87 17.69 10.78
CA PHE A 345 17.05 16.47 10.77
C PHE A 345 17.42 15.54 11.93
N GLU A 346 16.42 15.18 12.75
CA GLU A 346 16.53 14.14 13.78
C GLU A 346 15.65 12.96 13.38
N GLN A 347 16.26 11.78 13.23
CA GLN A 347 15.52 10.56 12.83
C GLN A 347 14.50 10.17 13.90
N ALA A 348 13.28 9.87 13.48
CA ALA A 348 12.19 9.50 14.38
C ALA A 348 11.96 7.98 14.37
N GLU A 349 11.79 7.40 15.56
CA GLU A 349 11.38 6.00 15.71
C GLU A 349 9.86 5.87 15.68
N VAL A 350 9.36 4.88 14.96
CA VAL A 350 7.92 4.64 14.79
C VAL A 350 7.53 3.42 15.61
N ALA A 351 6.68 3.63 16.62
CA ALA A 351 6.11 2.53 17.38
C ALA A 351 5.13 1.73 16.52
N ILE A 352 5.32 0.41 16.47
CA ILE A 352 4.41 -0.53 15.82
C ILE A 352 3.99 -1.54 16.86
N THR A 353 2.68 -1.72 17.04
CA THR A 353 2.12 -2.72 17.95
C THR A 353 1.06 -3.54 17.23
N ASN A 354 1.10 -4.84 17.42
CA ASN A 354 0.10 -5.76 16.88
C ASN A 354 -0.63 -6.49 18.02
N ASN A 355 -1.95 -6.63 17.87
CA ASN A 355 -2.81 -7.35 18.78
C ASN A 355 -3.76 -8.25 17.98
N LEU A 356 -3.98 -9.46 18.47
CA LEU A 356 -4.85 -10.44 17.84
C LEU A 356 -6.14 -10.60 18.65
N ASN A 357 -7.29 -10.35 18.01
CA ASN A 357 -8.59 -10.65 18.58
C ASN A 357 -9.13 -11.96 18.01
N LEU A 358 -8.96 -13.05 18.75
CA LEU A 358 -9.40 -14.38 18.33
C LEU A 358 -10.92 -14.51 18.22
N SER A 359 -11.69 -13.87 19.11
CA SER A 359 -13.16 -13.93 19.10
C SER A 359 -13.76 -13.27 17.85
N ALA A 360 -13.18 -12.15 17.43
CA ALA A 360 -13.58 -11.45 16.20
C ALA A 360 -12.85 -11.97 14.94
N ARG A 361 -11.84 -12.83 15.08
CA ARG A 361 -10.90 -13.27 14.04
C ARG A 361 -10.25 -12.11 13.27
N LEU A 362 -9.85 -11.07 14.00
CA LEU A 362 -9.20 -9.87 13.45
C LEU A 362 -7.78 -9.71 14.02
N MET A 363 -6.84 -9.30 13.17
CA MET A 363 -5.53 -8.81 13.56
C MET A 363 -5.51 -7.28 13.49
N ASN A 364 -5.21 -6.64 14.61
CA ASN A 364 -5.14 -5.19 14.72
C ASN A 364 -3.68 -4.76 14.78
N VAL A 365 -3.29 -3.84 13.89
CA VAL A 365 -1.95 -3.29 13.82
C VAL A 365 -2.05 -1.79 14.02
N THR A 366 -1.39 -1.27 15.05
CA THR A 366 -1.33 0.16 15.34
C THR A 366 0.06 0.67 15.00
N VAL A 367 0.12 1.73 14.20
CA VAL A 367 1.37 2.32 13.70
C VAL A 367 1.43 3.81 14.06
N GLY A 368 2.56 4.20 14.65
CA GLY A 368 2.93 5.58 14.99
C GLY A 368 2.77 5.96 16.46
N THR A 369 3.27 7.15 16.79
CA THR A 369 2.40 8.33 16.88
C THR A 369 2.96 9.40 15.95
N PHE A 370 2.19 9.86 14.96
CA PHE A 370 2.62 10.82 13.96
C PHE A 370 2.15 12.23 14.28
N LEU A 371 2.90 13.23 13.83
CA LEU A 371 2.50 14.63 13.91
C LEU A 371 1.27 14.90 13.00
N PRO A 372 0.53 16.00 13.24
CA PRO A 372 -0.73 16.27 12.54
C PRO A 372 -0.61 16.43 11.02
N ASP A 373 0.60 16.73 10.53
CA ASP A 373 0.97 16.99 9.14
C ASP A 373 1.13 15.71 8.28
N VAL A 374 1.10 14.52 8.89
CA VAL A 374 1.26 13.22 8.22
C VAL A 374 -0.07 12.55 7.91
N GLU A 375 -0.22 12.06 6.68
CA GLU A 375 -1.39 11.30 6.22
C GLU A 375 -1.04 9.97 5.57
N LEU A 376 -1.80 8.93 5.90
CA LEU A 376 -1.69 7.62 5.25
C LEU A 376 -2.45 7.66 3.92
N VAL A 377 -1.77 7.33 2.83
CA VAL A 377 -2.37 7.39 1.48
C VAL A 377 -2.57 6.00 0.88
N ASN A 378 -1.58 5.12 0.97
CA ASN A 378 -1.58 3.82 0.32
C ASN A 378 -1.10 2.70 1.26
N LEU A 379 -1.57 1.48 0.99
CA LEU A 379 -1.11 0.24 1.60
C LEU A 379 -0.62 -0.69 0.50
N THR A 380 0.52 -1.32 0.72
CA THR A 380 1.09 -2.27 -0.23
C THR A 380 1.11 -3.66 0.39
N PHE A 381 0.37 -4.59 -0.22
CA PHE A 381 0.33 -6.01 0.15
C PHE A 381 1.00 -6.84 -0.94
N GLU A 382 2.05 -7.58 -0.60
CA GLU A 382 2.79 -8.46 -1.55
C GLU A 382 3.18 -7.79 -2.88
N GLY A 383 3.45 -6.48 -2.87
CA GLY A 383 3.82 -5.70 -4.06
C GLY A 383 2.66 -5.03 -4.80
N VAL A 384 1.41 -5.31 -4.44
CA VAL A 384 0.22 -4.62 -4.97
C VAL A 384 -0.09 -3.41 -4.09
N VAL A 385 -0.06 -2.22 -4.69
CA VAL A 385 -0.35 -0.94 -4.02
C VAL A 385 -1.84 -0.65 -4.14
N VAL A 386 -2.49 -0.36 -3.01
CA VAL A 386 -3.92 -0.08 -2.90
C VAL A 386 -4.11 1.23 -2.15
N ALA A 387 -4.95 2.13 -2.66
CA ALA A 387 -5.26 3.37 -1.96
C ALA A 387 -6.11 3.10 -0.71
N VAL A 388 -6.01 3.92 0.34
CA VAL A 388 -6.80 3.75 1.58
C VAL A 388 -8.31 3.57 1.32
N PRO A 389 -8.98 4.35 0.45
CA PRO A 389 -10.41 4.15 0.16
C PRO A 389 -10.73 2.80 -0.50
N GLU A 390 -9.86 2.33 -1.38
CA GLU A 390 -9.99 1.02 -2.04
C GLU A 390 -9.74 -0.12 -1.06
N ALA A 391 -8.77 0.02 -0.15
CA ALA A 391 -8.49 -0.98 0.88
C ALA A 391 -9.71 -1.21 1.79
N VAL A 392 -10.45 -0.14 2.11
CA VAL A 392 -11.72 -0.25 2.86
C VAL A 392 -12.79 -1.02 2.09
N GLN A 393 -12.87 -0.85 0.76
CA GLN A 393 -13.79 -1.64 -0.08
C GLN A 393 -13.42 -3.14 -0.11
N HIS A 394 -12.13 -3.47 0.00
CA HIS A 394 -11.64 -4.84 0.07
C HIS A 394 -11.73 -5.46 1.48
N GLY A 395 -12.36 -4.77 2.44
CA GLY A 395 -12.63 -5.29 3.79
C GLY A 395 -11.54 -5.01 4.83
N TYR A 396 -10.53 -4.20 4.52
CA TYR A 396 -9.53 -3.72 5.49
C TYR A 396 -10.06 -2.48 6.22
N LEU A 397 -10.32 -2.59 7.52
CA LEU A 397 -10.81 -1.45 8.31
C LEU A 397 -9.62 -0.61 8.80
N ILE A 398 -9.59 0.66 8.40
CA ILE A 398 -8.53 1.59 8.77
C ILE A 398 -9.15 2.73 9.58
N HIS A 399 -8.68 2.89 10.81
CA HIS A 399 -9.16 3.95 11.71
C HIS A 399 -8.00 4.81 12.19
N ARG A 400 -8.26 6.10 12.34
CA ARG A 400 -7.30 7.08 12.86
C ARG A 400 -7.65 7.40 14.30
N THR A 401 -6.71 7.17 15.20
CA THR A 401 -6.81 7.57 16.60
C THR A 401 -6.12 8.92 16.79
N ARG A 402 -6.83 9.91 17.34
CA ARG A 402 -6.28 11.23 17.65
C ARG A 402 -6.03 11.33 19.15
N TYR A 403 -4.84 11.76 19.54
CA TYR A 403 -4.47 11.98 20.94
C TYR A 403 -4.69 13.45 21.34
N ALA A 404 -4.72 13.71 22.65
CA ALA A 404 -4.93 15.07 23.19
C ALA A 404 -3.86 16.08 22.75
N ASN A 405 -2.64 15.62 22.47
CA ASN A 405 -1.54 16.43 21.93
C ASN A 405 -1.65 16.70 20.40
N GLY A 406 -2.75 16.30 19.76
CA GLY A 406 -2.98 16.46 18.32
C GLY A 406 -2.31 15.39 17.45
N SER A 407 -1.41 14.57 18.02
CA SER A 407 -0.77 13.46 17.31
C SER A 407 -1.79 12.39 16.90
N LYS A 408 -1.45 11.62 15.87
CA LYS A 408 -2.33 10.64 15.23
C LYS A 408 -1.65 9.28 15.17
N ALA A 409 -2.37 8.21 15.48
CA ALA A 409 -1.95 6.85 15.16
C ALA A 409 -2.95 6.21 14.19
N TYR A 410 -2.46 5.30 13.35
CA TYR A 410 -3.29 4.56 12.41
C TYR A 410 -3.44 3.13 12.91
N VAL A 411 -4.68 2.67 13.02
CA VAL A 411 -5.05 1.31 13.38
C VAL A 411 -5.60 0.62 12.14
N ILE A 412 -4.98 -0.47 11.74
CA ILE A 412 -5.34 -1.29 10.60
C ILE A 412 -5.86 -2.62 11.14
N GLN A 413 -7.12 -2.93 10.87
CA GLN A 413 -7.74 -4.19 11.25
C GLN A 413 -7.88 -5.07 10.01
N VAL A 414 -7.28 -6.25 10.07
CA VAL A 414 -7.23 -7.21 8.98
C VAL A 414 -7.89 -8.51 9.42
N PRO A 415 -8.89 -9.04 8.68
CA PRO A 415 -9.44 -10.37 8.95
C PRO A 415 -8.38 -11.46 8.81
N LEU A 416 -8.36 -12.43 9.72
CA LEU A 416 -7.43 -13.56 9.67
C LEU A 416 -7.60 -14.43 8.43
N ASP A 417 -8.78 -14.37 7.79
CA ASP A 417 -9.06 -15.11 6.56
C ASP A 417 -8.79 -14.32 5.28
N ALA A 418 -8.31 -13.08 5.39
CA ALA A 418 -7.89 -12.30 4.24
C ALA A 418 -6.70 -12.98 3.52
N PRO A 419 -6.63 -12.93 2.18
CA PRO A 419 -5.54 -13.52 1.41
C PRO A 419 -4.17 -12.90 1.72
N SER A 420 -4.14 -11.67 2.21
CA SER A 420 -2.92 -10.97 2.64
C SER A 420 -2.28 -11.54 3.90
N VAL A 421 -2.98 -12.40 4.65
CA VAL A 421 -2.47 -13.02 5.88
C VAL A 421 -1.96 -14.42 5.59
N LYS A 422 -0.64 -14.61 5.66
CA LYS A 422 -0.01 -15.92 5.50
C LYS A 422 -0.23 -16.79 6.73
N LYS A 423 -0.61 -18.05 6.49
CA LYS A 423 -0.90 -19.04 7.52
C LYS A 423 0.09 -20.18 7.39
N GLU A 424 0.92 -20.39 8.40
CA GLU A 424 1.95 -21.43 8.39
C GLU A 424 1.79 -22.37 9.59
N TYR A 425 1.93 -23.67 9.35
CA TYR A 425 1.93 -24.65 10.42
C TYR A 425 3.27 -24.62 11.16
N MET A 426 3.21 -24.42 12.48
CA MET A 426 4.41 -24.45 13.32
C MET A 426 4.61 -25.83 13.93
N ARG A 427 3.89 -26.13 15.02
CA ARG A 427 4.00 -27.38 15.80
C ARG A 427 2.68 -27.66 16.52
N GLU A 428 2.40 -28.94 16.75
CA GLU A 428 1.23 -29.42 17.51
C GLU A 428 -0.11 -28.89 16.97
N ASP A 429 -0.76 -28.02 17.74
CA ASP A 429 -2.05 -27.39 17.46
C ASP A 429 -1.90 -25.91 17.04
N MET A 430 -0.67 -25.44 16.75
CA MET A 430 -0.37 -24.03 16.49
C MET A 430 -0.12 -23.69 15.02
N ARG A 431 -0.72 -22.57 14.58
CA ARG A 431 -0.43 -21.89 13.31
C ARG A 431 0.08 -20.49 13.54
N ALA A 432 1.03 -20.07 12.72
CA ALA A 432 1.50 -18.69 12.65
C ALA A 432 0.70 -17.92 11.60
N TYR A 433 0.20 -16.76 11.99
CA TYR A 433 -0.45 -15.79 11.14
C TYR A 433 0.47 -14.60 10.97
N THR A 434 0.88 -14.36 9.73
CA THR A 434 1.82 -13.30 9.37
C THR A 434 1.17 -12.34 8.40
N LEU A 435 1.07 -11.07 8.79
CA LEU A 435 0.70 -9.97 7.92
C LEU A 435 1.96 -9.18 7.58
N ASN A 436 2.25 -9.05 6.29
CA ASN A 436 3.31 -8.18 5.77
C ASN A 436 2.65 -7.08 4.93
N VAL A 437 2.72 -5.84 5.42
CA VAL A 437 2.13 -4.67 4.75
C VAL A 437 3.10 -3.50 4.83
N THR A 438 3.29 -2.80 3.71
CA THR A 438 4.05 -1.56 3.69
C THR A 438 3.09 -0.39 3.60
N LEU A 439 3.21 0.57 4.52
CA LEU A 439 2.36 1.75 4.59
C LEU A 439 3.08 2.94 3.98
N THR A 440 2.40 3.64 3.06
CA THR A 440 2.94 4.85 2.43
C THR A 440 2.23 6.07 2.99
N PHE A 441 3.03 7.00 3.50
CA PHE A 441 2.57 8.25 4.07
C PHE A 441 3.01 9.43 3.22
N ILE A 442 2.23 10.51 3.28
CA ILE A 442 2.55 11.81 2.70
C ILE A 442 2.58 12.87 3.79
N THR A 443 3.50 13.83 3.66
CA THR A 443 3.64 14.99 4.53
C THR A 443 3.05 16.23 3.87
N HIS A 444 2.51 17.14 4.66
CA HIS A 444 1.98 18.41 4.13
C HIS A 444 2.53 19.61 4.92
N PRO A 445 2.84 20.72 4.24
CA PRO A 445 2.60 21.00 2.81
C PRO A 445 3.70 20.49 1.87
N SER A 446 4.81 19.94 2.37
CA SER A 446 5.99 19.59 1.55
C SER A 446 5.72 18.50 0.50
N SER A 447 4.63 17.73 0.62
CA SER A 447 4.25 16.67 -0.31
C SER A 447 5.31 15.56 -0.44
N GLU A 448 6.16 15.41 0.58
CA GLU A 448 7.18 14.36 0.64
C GLU A 448 6.55 13.06 1.13
N THR A 449 6.94 11.95 0.51
CA THR A 449 6.43 10.62 0.85
C THR A 449 7.48 9.76 1.54
N PHE A 450 7.05 8.95 2.49
CA PHE A 450 7.90 7.95 3.16
C PHE A 450 7.13 6.65 3.40
N VAL A 451 7.85 5.56 3.61
CA VAL A 451 7.27 4.22 3.76
C VAL A 451 7.64 3.61 5.10
N ILE A 452 6.70 2.86 5.68
CA ILE A 452 6.90 2.11 6.92
C ILE A 452 6.52 0.66 6.66
N PRO A 453 7.50 -0.26 6.65
CA PRO A 453 7.22 -1.69 6.57
C PRO A 453 6.66 -2.18 7.91
N VAL A 454 5.59 -2.98 7.86
CA VAL A 454 4.95 -3.54 9.05
C VAL A 454 4.83 -5.05 8.90
N ILE A 455 5.45 -5.76 9.84
CA ILE A 455 5.38 -7.22 9.93
C ILE A 455 4.71 -7.56 11.26
N ALA A 456 3.49 -8.05 11.19
CA ALA A 456 2.75 -8.51 12.35
C ALA A 456 2.68 -10.04 12.34
N LEU A 457 3.23 -10.67 13.39
CA LEU A 457 3.26 -12.12 13.58
C LEU A 457 2.45 -12.48 14.82
N SER A 458 1.60 -13.50 14.74
CA SER A 458 0.88 -14.05 15.89
C SER A 458 0.71 -15.55 15.78
N ALA A 459 0.95 -16.28 16.88
CA ALA A 459 0.74 -17.71 16.97
C ALA A 459 -0.63 -18.01 17.58
N VAL A 460 -1.40 -18.92 16.96
CA VAL A 460 -2.77 -19.25 17.33
C VAL A 460 -2.92 -20.76 17.46
N LYS A 461 -3.60 -21.21 18.52
CA LYS A 461 -3.95 -22.62 18.75
C LYS A 461 -5.24 -23.00 18.03
N ASP A 462 -5.17 -23.15 16.70
CA ASP A 462 -6.32 -23.50 15.87
C ASP A 462 -5.99 -24.54 14.78
N ALA A 463 -4.84 -25.21 14.85
CA ALA A 463 -4.46 -26.20 13.86
C ALA A 463 -5.32 -27.47 13.98
N VAL A 464 -6.00 -27.80 12.89
CA VAL A 464 -6.73 -29.05 12.69
C VAL A 464 -5.92 -29.88 11.71
N LEU A 465 -5.40 -31.00 12.18
CA LEU A 465 -4.55 -31.90 11.41
C LEU A 465 -5.40 -32.82 10.52
N PRO A 466 -4.88 -33.25 9.36
CA PRO A 466 -5.56 -34.22 8.52
C PRO A 466 -5.67 -35.57 9.24
N SER A 467 -6.78 -36.26 9.02
CA SER A 467 -7.05 -37.59 9.59
C SER A 467 -7.40 -38.58 8.49
N ALA A 468 -7.10 -39.86 8.65
CA ALA A 468 -7.31 -40.85 7.60
C ALA A 468 -8.13 -42.04 8.06
N ARG A 469 -8.91 -42.60 7.14
CA ARG A 469 -9.67 -43.82 7.30
C ARG A 469 -9.35 -44.78 6.16
N GLY A 470 -8.90 -45.99 6.51
CA GLY A 470 -8.63 -47.07 5.57
C GLY A 470 -9.75 -48.12 5.53
N PHE A 471 -10.00 -48.70 4.35
CA PHE A 471 -10.88 -49.88 4.17
C PHE A 471 -10.51 -50.65 2.89
N CYS A 472 -11.14 -51.81 2.66
CA CYS A 472 -10.79 -52.73 1.57
C CYS A 472 -12.07 -53.27 0.91
N ASP A 473 -12.03 -53.52 -0.40
CA ASP A 473 -13.17 -54.02 -1.19
C ASP A 473 -12.98 -55.46 -1.72
N GLY A 474 -11.95 -56.17 -1.22
CA GLY A 474 -11.56 -57.52 -1.63
C GLY A 474 -10.51 -57.55 -2.74
N LYS A 475 -10.28 -56.45 -3.46
CA LYS A 475 -9.25 -56.35 -4.52
C LYS A 475 -8.27 -55.19 -4.31
N ASN A 476 -8.73 -54.12 -3.67
CA ASN A 476 -8.00 -52.89 -3.49
C ASN A 476 -7.95 -52.49 -2.00
N LEU A 477 -6.91 -51.74 -1.66
CA LEU A 477 -6.77 -51.01 -0.42
C LEU A 477 -7.20 -49.56 -0.70
N HIS A 478 -8.11 -49.03 0.11
CA HIS A 478 -8.58 -47.65 0.03
C HIS A 478 -8.15 -46.88 1.26
N LEU A 479 -7.59 -45.69 1.05
CA LEU A 479 -7.23 -44.73 2.08
C LEU A 479 -7.91 -43.40 1.77
N ILE A 480 -8.80 -42.95 2.65
CA ILE A 480 -9.47 -41.64 2.55
C ILE A 480 -8.90 -40.74 3.64
N ILE A 481 -8.24 -39.68 3.23
CA ILE A 481 -7.70 -38.65 4.12
C ILE A 481 -8.67 -37.48 4.12
N THR A 482 -9.24 -37.16 5.28
CA THR A 482 -10.01 -35.94 5.53
C THR A 482 -9.01 -34.81 5.79
N ARG A 483 -9.06 -33.77 4.96
CA ARG A 483 -8.17 -32.61 5.08
C ARG A 483 -8.51 -31.81 6.34
N GLY A 484 -7.46 -31.26 6.96
CA GLY A 484 -7.54 -30.31 8.04
C GLY A 484 -7.42 -28.87 7.52
N ASN A 485 -6.95 -27.96 8.37
CA ASN A 485 -6.73 -26.55 8.00
C ASN A 485 -5.24 -26.19 7.87
N VAL A 486 -4.34 -27.18 7.91
CA VAL A 486 -2.87 -27.02 7.81
C VAL A 486 -2.25 -27.70 6.59
N ASP A 487 -2.98 -28.60 5.95
CA ASP A 487 -2.45 -29.55 4.96
C ASP A 487 -2.75 -29.17 3.52
N GLN A 488 -3.19 -27.93 3.26
CA GLN A 488 -3.45 -27.42 1.90
C GLN A 488 -2.22 -27.55 1.00
N ASN A 489 -1.02 -27.30 1.54
CA ASN A 489 0.25 -27.39 0.80
C ASN A 489 1.02 -28.69 1.08
N TRP A 490 0.38 -29.70 1.67
CA TRP A 490 1.03 -30.99 1.95
C TRP A 490 0.74 -31.98 0.83
N LEU A 491 1.82 -32.55 0.28
CA LEU A 491 1.79 -33.44 -0.87
C LEU A 491 1.93 -34.90 -0.43
N PRO A 492 1.22 -35.84 -1.09
CA PRO A 492 1.27 -37.27 -0.77
C PRO A 492 2.50 -37.96 -1.37
N PHE A 493 3.20 -38.74 -0.56
CA PHE A 493 4.35 -39.54 -0.94
C PHE A 493 4.16 -41.01 -0.58
N ILE A 494 4.60 -41.90 -1.48
CA ILE A 494 4.76 -43.32 -1.23
C ILE A 494 6.25 -43.60 -1.18
N SER A 495 6.79 -43.90 0.01
CA SER A 495 8.24 -43.90 0.24
C SER A 495 8.83 -42.52 -0.14
N ASP A 496 9.76 -42.46 -1.09
CA ASP A 496 10.35 -41.22 -1.59
C ASP A 496 9.72 -40.68 -2.88
N TRP A 497 8.66 -41.33 -3.37
CA TRP A 497 8.03 -40.97 -4.63
C TRP A 497 6.77 -40.13 -4.43
N HIS A 498 6.72 -38.96 -5.07
CA HIS A 498 5.56 -38.07 -5.05
C HIS A 498 4.41 -38.66 -5.87
N LEU A 499 3.25 -38.83 -5.24
CA LEU A 499 2.06 -39.42 -5.85
C LEU A 499 1.22 -38.34 -6.57
N SER A 500 1.65 -37.94 -7.77
CA SER A 500 0.83 -37.11 -8.67
C SER A 500 -0.22 -37.93 -9.43
N GLN A 501 -1.15 -37.24 -10.12
CA GLN A 501 -2.19 -37.91 -10.91
C GLN A 501 -1.61 -38.75 -12.06
N GLU A 502 -0.61 -38.21 -12.75
CA GLU A 502 0.10 -38.88 -13.85
C GLU A 502 0.89 -40.08 -13.32
N ALA A 503 1.54 -39.89 -12.16
CA ALA A 503 2.26 -40.92 -11.43
C ALA A 503 1.33 -42.09 -11.06
N ALA A 504 0.15 -41.80 -10.52
CA ALA A 504 -0.84 -42.78 -10.12
C ALA A 504 -1.34 -43.64 -11.30
N GLN A 505 -1.56 -43.02 -12.47
CA GLN A 505 -2.02 -43.72 -13.69
C GLN A 505 -1.04 -44.80 -14.16
N LYS A 506 0.28 -44.55 -14.04
CA LYS A 506 1.32 -45.51 -14.44
C LYS A 506 1.20 -46.86 -13.73
N TYR A 507 0.70 -46.86 -12.49
CA TYR A 507 0.58 -48.06 -11.65
C TYR A 507 -0.86 -48.51 -11.41
N ASN A 508 -1.83 -47.97 -12.18
CA ASN A 508 -3.26 -48.21 -12.02
C ASN A 508 -3.79 -47.82 -10.62
N TYR A 509 -3.25 -46.78 -10.00
CA TYR A 509 -3.77 -46.22 -8.76
C TYR A 509 -4.86 -45.20 -9.06
N ILE A 510 -5.89 -45.15 -8.22
CA ILE A 510 -6.95 -44.16 -8.33
C ILE A 510 -6.70 -43.12 -7.25
N LEU A 511 -6.33 -41.91 -7.69
CA LEU A 511 -6.19 -40.73 -6.86
C LEU A 511 -7.36 -39.78 -7.17
N ARG A 512 -8.06 -39.33 -6.12
CA ARG A 512 -9.14 -38.33 -6.22
C ARG A 512 -8.99 -37.32 -5.09
N ASP A 513 -8.92 -36.04 -5.46
CA ASP A 513 -8.89 -34.93 -4.52
C ASP A 513 -10.05 -34.00 -4.83
N ASN A 514 -10.81 -33.62 -3.80
CA ASN A 514 -11.92 -32.68 -3.92
C ASN A 514 -11.73 -31.44 -3.03
N GLY A 515 -10.52 -31.22 -2.50
CA GLY A 515 -10.19 -30.11 -1.60
C GLY A 515 -10.58 -30.32 -0.13
N THR A 516 -11.47 -31.27 0.17
CA THR A 516 -11.84 -31.64 1.56
C THR A 516 -11.38 -33.06 1.92
N HIS A 517 -11.27 -33.94 0.94
CA HIS A 517 -10.87 -35.32 1.08
C HIS A 517 -9.94 -35.72 -0.06
N LEU A 518 -8.87 -36.42 0.29
CA LEU A 518 -7.98 -37.10 -0.64
C LEU A 518 -8.22 -38.61 -0.54
N ALA A 519 -8.76 -39.21 -1.59
CA ALA A 519 -9.03 -40.64 -1.68
C ALA A 519 -8.01 -41.33 -2.59
N ILE A 520 -7.37 -42.37 -2.06
CA ILE A 520 -6.34 -43.16 -2.72
C ILE A 520 -6.81 -44.61 -2.74
N SER A 521 -6.83 -45.24 -3.92
CA SER A 521 -7.14 -46.66 -4.07
C SER A 521 -6.01 -47.38 -4.80
N ILE A 522 -5.51 -48.45 -4.20
CA ILE A 522 -4.32 -49.17 -4.66
C ILE A 522 -4.65 -50.67 -4.78
N PRO A 523 -4.32 -51.32 -5.90
CA PRO A 523 -4.51 -52.77 -6.06
C PRO A 523 -3.69 -53.59 -5.06
N PHE A 524 -4.25 -54.72 -4.62
CA PHE A 524 -3.58 -55.66 -3.70
C PHE A 524 -2.18 -56.09 -4.18
N LEU A 525 -2.03 -56.39 -5.49
CA LEU A 525 -0.77 -56.85 -6.10
C LEU A 525 0.18 -55.71 -6.53
N SER A 526 0.04 -54.51 -5.94
CA SER A 526 0.89 -53.36 -6.24
C SER A 526 2.33 -53.52 -5.71
N PRO A 527 3.36 -52.97 -6.40
CA PRO A 527 4.75 -52.99 -5.93
C PRO A 527 4.97 -52.32 -4.56
N TYR A 528 4.16 -51.32 -4.19
CA TYR A 528 4.34 -50.55 -2.96
C TYR A 528 3.50 -51.06 -1.79
N VAL A 529 2.73 -52.14 -2.00
CA VAL A 529 2.04 -52.84 -0.91
C VAL A 529 3.01 -53.77 -0.21
N SER A 530 2.89 -53.86 1.11
CA SER A 530 3.74 -54.66 1.98
C SER A 530 2.94 -55.84 2.55
N TYR A 531 3.40 -57.07 2.29
CA TYR A 531 2.75 -58.29 2.77
C TYR A 531 3.37 -58.71 4.09
N GLU A 532 2.62 -58.59 5.19
CA GLU A 532 3.12 -58.83 6.54
C GLU A 532 2.97 -60.30 6.96
N VAL A 533 1.84 -60.92 6.62
CA VAL A 533 1.49 -62.28 7.06
C VAL A 533 0.82 -63.06 5.93
N PHE A 534 1.21 -64.33 5.76
CA PHE A 534 0.58 -65.28 4.85
C PHE A 534 0.19 -66.56 5.59
N HIS A 535 -1.12 -66.81 5.70
CA HIS A 535 -1.71 -68.05 6.19
C HIS A 535 -2.58 -68.70 5.11
N THR A 536 -2.90 -69.99 5.28
CA THR A 536 -3.75 -70.74 4.36
C THR A 536 -5.16 -70.16 4.17
N SER A 537 -5.62 -69.32 5.11
CA SER A 537 -6.93 -68.66 5.07
C SER A 537 -6.88 -67.14 4.81
N ALA A 538 -5.72 -66.49 4.91
CA ALA A 538 -5.63 -65.04 4.94
C ALA A 538 -4.23 -64.49 4.61
N ILE A 539 -4.19 -63.38 3.87
CA ILE A 539 -2.99 -62.58 3.60
C ILE A 539 -3.20 -61.18 4.19
N LYS A 540 -2.34 -60.76 5.13
CA LYS A 540 -2.35 -59.39 5.65
C LYS A 540 -1.44 -58.52 4.79
N ALA A 541 -2.03 -57.51 4.14
CA ALA A 541 -1.33 -56.54 3.31
C ALA A 541 -1.53 -55.12 3.85
N SER A 542 -0.45 -54.35 3.90
CA SER A 542 -0.43 -52.99 4.42
C SER A 542 0.13 -52.02 3.37
N PHE A 543 -0.46 -50.83 3.32
CA PHE A 543 0.01 -49.71 2.52
C PHE A 543 0.33 -48.53 3.44
N TYR A 544 1.45 -47.84 3.15
CA TYR A 544 1.95 -46.71 3.92
C TYR A 544 2.05 -45.48 3.01
N LEU A 545 1.58 -44.34 3.52
CA LEU A 545 1.60 -43.04 2.84
C LEU A 545 2.12 -41.96 3.80
N THR A 546 2.95 -41.06 3.29
CA THR A 546 3.46 -39.91 4.03
C THR A 546 3.00 -38.61 3.38
N LEU A 547 2.51 -37.65 4.17
CA LEU A 547 2.29 -36.27 3.75
C LEU A 547 3.53 -35.44 4.10
N LYS A 548 4.14 -34.84 3.06
CA LYS A 548 5.31 -33.96 3.18
C LYS A 548 4.93 -32.54 2.78
N ASP A 549 5.60 -31.56 3.37
CA ASP A 549 5.46 -30.15 3.03
C ASP A 549 5.92 -29.88 1.59
N GLY A 550 5.10 -29.19 0.78
CA GLY A 550 5.41 -28.98 -0.65
C GLY A 550 6.64 -28.13 -0.94
N ILE A 551 7.14 -27.35 0.03
CA ILE A 551 8.32 -26.48 -0.13
C ILE A 551 9.53 -27.11 0.56
N THR A 552 9.39 -27.44 1.83
CA THR A 552 10.52 -27.92 2.66
C THR A 552 10.74 -29.43 2.55
N LEU A 553 9.80 -30.18 1.98
CA LEU A 553 9.76 -31.65 1.94
C LEU A 553 9.83 -32.31 3.33
N ALA A 554 9.64 -31.53 4.40
CA ALA A 554 9.61 -32.04 5.76
C ALA A 554 8.39 -32.96 5.95
N GLN A 555 8.62 -34.13 6.55
CA GLN A 555 7.57 -35.08 6.89
C GLN A 555 6.65 -34.50 7.96
N ARG A 556 5.34 -34.46 7.69
CA ARG A 556 4.34 -33.87 8.58
C ARG A 556 3.45 -34.93 9.22
N ARG A 557 2.97 -35.89 8.41
CA ARG A 557 2.06 -36.96 8.85
C ARG A 557 2.26 -38.24 8.06
N ASP A 558 2.02 -39.37 8.73
CA ASP A 558 2.03 -40.69 8.13
C ASP A 558 0.68 -41.37 8.35
N PHE A 559 0.27 -42.13 7.35
CA PHE A 559 -0.94 -42.93 7.37
C PHE A 559 -0.65 -44.34 6.88
N SER A 560 -1.36 -45.30 7.46
CA SER A 560 -1.30 -46.68 6.98
C SER A 560 -2.70 -47.29 6.93
N VAL A 561 -2.87 -48.22 5.99
CA VAL A 561 -4.06 -49.07 5.90
C VAL A 561 -3.61 -50.52 5.82
N SER A 562 -4.19 -51.37 6.66
CA SER A 562 -3.94 -52.80 6.66
C SER A 562 -5.23 -53.55 6.37
N CYS A 563 -5.15 -54.50 5.44
CA CYS A 563 -6.26 -55.26 4.89
C CYS A 563 -5.97 -56.75 4.92
N ILE A 564 -7.02 -57.57 5.03
CA ILE A 564 -6.92 -59.02 4.96
C ILE A 564 -7.55 -59.48 3.64
N PHE A 565 -6.78 -60.18 2.83
CA PHE A 565 -7.19 -60.72 1.53
C PHE A 565 -7.20 -62.25 1.54
N SER A 566 -8.04 -62.84 0.71
CA SER A 566 -8.07 -64.30 0.53
C SER A 566 -6.86 -64.75 -0.30
N PRO A 567 -6.19 -65.86 0.05
CA PRO A 567 -5.14 -66.45 -0.78
C PRO A 567 -5.59 -66.81 -2.21
N SER A 568 -6.90 -66.96 -2.44
CA SER A 568 -7.45 -67.14 -3.79
C SER A 568 -7.17 -65.97 -4.74
N GLU A 569 -6.93 -64.76 -4.23
CA GLU A 569 -6.59 -63.60 -5.07
C GLU A 569 -5.19 -63.72 -5.73
N LEU A 570 -4.33 -64.62 -5.23
CA LEU A 570 -3.02 -64.89 -5.82
C LEU A 570 -3.07 -65.86 -7.00
N ILE A 571 -4.18 -66.56 -7.21
CA ILE A 571 -4.29 -67.63 -8.21
C ILE A 571 -5.55 -67.51 -9.06
N GLN A 572 -5.37 -67.59 -10.38
CA GLN A 572 -6.45 -67.63 -11.35
C GLN A 572 -6.30 -68.87 -12.23
N CYS A 573 -7.27 -69.79 -12.13
CA CYS A 573 -7.35 -70.99 -12.95
C CYS A 573 -8.36 -70.75 -14.09
N LEU A 574 -7.89 -70.52 -15.31
CA LEU A 574 -8.76 -70.21 -16.45
C LEU A 574 -9.35 -71.50 -17.08
N PRO A 575 -10.58 -71.46 -17.64
CA PRO A 575 -11.23 -72.63 -18.26
C PRO A 575 -10.45 -73.23 -19.43
N ASN A 576 -9.63 -72.43 -20.11
CA ASN A 576 -8.76 -72.89 -21.20
C ASN A 576 -7.51 -73.66 -20.74
N GLY A 577 -7.40 -73.95 -19.44
CA GLY A 577 -6.24 -74.64 -18.85
C GLY A 577 -5.02 -73.73 -18.64
N THR A 578 -5.17 -72.41 -18.68
CA THR A 578 -4.09 -71.49 -18.28
C THR A 578 -4.16 -71.21 -16.78
N VAL A 579 -3.04 -71.36 -16.08
CA VAL A 579 -2.90 -70.99 -14.66
C VAL A 579 -2.06 -69.74 -14.56
N ILE A 580 -2.57 -68.75 -13.83
CA ILE A 580 -1.83 -67.56 -13.43
C ILE A 580 -1.70 -67.61 -11.92
N ILE A 581 -0.48 -67.61 -11.38
CA ILE A 581 -0.25 -67.59 -9.94
C ILE A 581 0.86 -66.60 -9.58
N THR A 582 0.65 -65.83 -8.53
CA THR A 582 1.62 -64.85 -8.03
C THR A 582 2.15 -65.27 -6.66
N ALA A 583 3.47 -65.43 -6.56
CA ALA A 583 4.18 -65.56 -5.30
C ALA A 583 4.50 -64.17 -4.73
N ILE A 584 4.50 -64.05 -3.39
CA ILE A 584 4.75 -62.79 -2.68
C ILE A 584 5.94 -62.94 -1.72
N LYS A 585 6.71 -61.87 -1.55
CA LYS A 585 7.79 -61.73 -0.56
C LYS A 585 7.22 -61.11 0.71
N LEU A 586 7.36 -61.79 1.84
CA LEU A 586 6.91 -61.30 3.15
C LEU A 586 7.89 -60.31 3.77
N VAL A 587 7.36 -59.28 4.42
CA VAL A 587 8.14 -58.31 5.19
C VAL A 587 8.79 -58.99 6.39
N GLY A 588 10.10 -58.84 6.57
CA GLY A 588 10.86 -59.51 7.63
C GLY A 588 11.13 -61.00 7.40
N GLY A 589 10.78 -61.54 6.22
CA GLY A 589 11.11 -62.90 5.82
C GLY A 589 12.56 -63.06 5.33
N VAL A 590 12.91 -64.27 4.91
CA VAL A 590 14.21 -64.57 4.27
C VAL A 590 14.36 -63.71 3.01
N ASP A 591 15.55 -63.14 2.79
CA ASP A 591 15.83 -62.34 1.60
C ASP A 591 15.72 -63.21 0.32
N LEU A 592 14.55 -63.13 -0.29
CA LEU A 592 14.16 -63.88 -1.47
C LEU A 592 14.40 -63.00 -2.69
N ASP A 593 15.17 -63.51 -3.66
CA ASP A 593 15.17 -62.96 -5.01
C ASP A 593 14.00 -63.56 -5.79
N THR A 594 12.98 -62.74 -6.04
CA THR A 594 11.75 -63.12 -6.74
C THR A 594 11.99 -63.61 -8.16
N ALA A 595 13.11 -63.22 -8.80
CA ALA A 595 13.48 -63.66 -10.14
C ALA A 595 13.96 -65.12 -10.19
N LEU A 596 14.47 -65.65 -9.07
CA LEU A 596 15.02 -67.00 -8.99
C LEU A 596 13.97 -68.07 -8.67
N LEU A 597 12.73 -67.67 -8.39
CA LEU A 597 11.62 -68.59 -8.17
C LEU A 597 11.39 -69.48 -9.39
N VAL A 598 11.09 -70.76 -9.16
CA VAL A 598 10.80 -71.76 -10.20
C VAL A 598 9.56 -72.56 -9.84
N LEU A 599 8.93 -73.16 -10.85
CA LEU A 599 7.95 -74.22 -10.61
C LEU A 599 8.66 -75.55 -10.34
N ARG A 600 7.88 -76.64 -10.19
CA ARG A 600 8.41 -78.00 -10.03
C ARG A 600 9.38 -78.38 -11.17
N ASP A 601 9.09 -77.94 -12.39
CA ASP A 601 10.07 -77.92 -13.47
C ASP A 601 10.94 -76.65 -13.36
N ARG A 602 12.25 -76.83 -13.11
CA ARG A 602 13.21 -75.73 -12.91
C ARG A 602 13.41 -74.86 -14.16
N GLN A 603 13.01 -75.31 -15.34
CA GLN A 603 13.04 -74.51 -16.56
C GLN A 603 11.90 -73.47 -16.61
N CYS A 604 10.83 -73.66 -15.83
CA CYS A 604 9.71 -72.73 -15.79
C CYS A 604 9.98 -71.58 -14.80
N LYS A 605 10.31 -70.43 -15.38
CA LYS A 605 10.60 -69.17 -14.70
C LYS A 605 9.37 -68.24 -14.67
N PRO A 606 9.33 -67.24 -13.77
CA PRO A 606 8.23 -66.28 -13.72
C PRO A 606 8.16 -65.42 -14.98
N SER A 607 6.95 -65.11 -15.43
CA SER A 607 6.69 -64.25 -16.58
C SER A 607 6.74 -62.76 -16.25
N LEU A 608 6.47 -62.39 -14.99
CA LEU A 608 6.54 -61.02 -14.50
C LEU A 608 7.18 -61.03 -13.11
N VAL A 609 8.18 -60.20 -12.90
CA VAL A 609 8.93 -60.10 -11.64
C VAL A 609 8.93 -58.66 -11.16
N THR A 610 8.61 -58.46 -9.89
CA THR A 610 8.81 -57.21 -9.16
C THR A 610 9.65 -57.50 -7.93
N GLU A 611 10.12 -56.46 -7.22
CA GLU A 611 10.88 -56.62 -5.98
C GLU A 611 10.15 -57.46 -4.91
N LYS A 612 8.81 -57.42 -4.91
CA LYS A 612 7.98 -58.10 -3.90
C LYS A 612 7.14 -59.26 -4.44
N THR A 613 6.96 -59.40 -5.75
CA THR A 613 6.07 -60.42 -6.33
C THR A 613 6.67 -61.08 -7.57
N ALA A 614 6.33 -62.35 -7.80
CA ALA A 614 6.67 -63.07 -9.02
C ALA A 614 5.45 -63.81 -9.56
N THR A 615 5.04 -63.49 -10.79
CA THR A 615 3.86 -64.08 -11.43
C THR A 615 4.26 -65.08 -12.49
N PHE A 616 3.68 -66.28 -12.41
CA PHE A 616 3.83 -67.37 -13.36
C PHE A 616 2.57 -67.50 -14.19
N LYS A 617 2.74 -67.65 -15.51
CA LYS A 617 1.67 -67.96 -16.46
C LYS A 617 2.06 -69.16 -17.29
N PHE A 618 1.37 -70.27 -17.11
CA PHE A 618 1.69 -71.54 -17.77
C PHE A 618 0.42 -72.38 -17.99
N ASN A 619 0.52 -73.43 -18.81
CA ASN A 619 -0.60 -74.33 -19.05
C ASN A 619 -0.62 -75.46 -18.01
N VAL A 620 -1.80 -75.92 -17.60
CA VAL A 620 -1.97 -77.01 -16.61
C VAL A 620 -1.26 -78.31 -16.99
N ASN A 621 -0.94 -78.54 -18.27
CA ASN A 621 -0.24 -79.73 -18.74
C ASN A 621 1.30 -79.58 -18.81
N THR A 622 1.86 -78.41 -18.50
CA THR A 622 3.30 -78.11 -18.59
C THR A 622 3.93 -77.89 -17.21
N CYS A 623 5.24 -77.58 -17.17
CA CYS A 623 5.96 -77.15 -15.97
C CYS A 623 5.94 -78.14 -14.79
N GLY A 624 5.93 -79.44 -15.07
CA GLY A 624 5.94 -80.49 -14.04
C GLY A 624 4.64 -80.57 -13.21
N THR A 625 3.55 -80.01 -13.70
CA THR A 625 2.23 -80.06 -13.04
C THR A 625 1.74 -81.50 -12.93
N ARG A 626 1.28 -81.90 -11.74
CA ARG A 626 0.71 -83.23 -11.51
C ARG A 626 -0.80 -83.18 -11.67
N ARG A 627 -1.35 -84.12 -12.43
CA ARG A 627 -2.79 -84.29 -12.61
C ARG A 627 -3.30 -85.41 -11.70
N LYS A 628 -4.34 -85.13 -10.91
CA LYS A 628 -5.13 -86.11 -10.16
C LYS A 628 -6.55 -86.12 -10.72
N VAL A 629 -7.02 -87.30 -11.11
CA VAL A 629 -8.37 -87.47 -11.68
C VAL A 629 -9.25 -88.12 -10.63
N ASN A 630 -10.27 -87.41 -10.15
CA ASN A 630 -11.34 -87.95 -9.32
C ASN A 630 -12.61 -88.12 -10.17
N SER A 631 -13.61 -88.85 -9.65
CA SER A 631 -14.90 -89.09 -10.34
C SER A 631 -15.71 -87.83 -10.62
N THR A 632 -15.43 -86.72 -9.93
CA THR A 632 -16.16 -85.45 -10.00
C THR A 632 -15.36 -84.30 -10.63
N ALA A 633 -14.04 -84.26 -10.44
CA ALA A 633 -13.18 -83.17 -10.91
C ALA A 633 -11.74 -83.66 -11.22
N ILE A 634 -11.08 -83.01 -12.17
CA ILE A 634 -9.65 -83.13 -12.45
C ILE A 634 -8.94 -82.01 -11.69
N THR A 635 -8.05 -82.38 -10.77
CA THR A 635 -7.26 -81.44 -9.99
C THR A 635 -5.81 -81.42 -10.47
N TYR A 636 -5.33 -80.24 -10.82
CA TYR A 636 -3.93 -80.00 -11.21
C TYR A 636 -3.20 -79.37 -10.02
N GLU A 637 -2.09 -79.97 -9.61
CA GLU A 637 -1.27 -79.56 -8.47
C GLU A 637 0.14 -79.21 -8.93
N ASN A 638 0.62 -78.04 -8.53
CA ASN A 638 2.01 -77.62 -8.75
C ASN A 638 2.52 -76.82 -7.54
N GLU A 639 3.83 -76.57 -7.50
CA GLU A 639 4.52 -75.96 -6.38
C GLU A 639 5.49 -74.90 -6.90
N ILE A 640 5.50 -73.71 -6.29
CA ILE A 640 6.52 -72.69 -6.50
C ILE A 640 7.61 -72.90 -5.46
N LEU A 641 8.86 -72.98 -5.91
CA LEU A 641 10.03 -73.30 -5.11
C LEU A 641 11.09 -72.21 -5.26
N TYR A 642 11.76 -71.89 -4.16
CA TYR A 642 12.99 -71.10 -4.16
C TYR A 642 14.13 -71.89 -3.57
N PHE A 643 15.24 -71.95 -4.30
CA PHE A 643 16.49 -72.55 -3.85
C PHE A 643 17.49 -71.42 -3.65
N ARG A 644 18.14 -71.39 -2.48
CA ARG A 644 19.29 -70.49 -2.29
C ARG A 644 20.44 -70.99 -3.17
N PRO A 645 21.20 -70.11 -3.85
CA PRO A 645 22.37 -70.51 -4.62
C PRO A 645 23.30 -71.42 -3.80
N GLY A 646 23.57 -72.63 -4.29
CA GLY A 646 24.40 -73.63 -3.61
C GLY A 646 23.67 -74.58 -2.64
N ASN A 647 22.34 -74.52 -2.51
CA ASN A 647 21.54 -75.44 -1.69
C ASN A 647 20.45 -76.13 -2.54
N ASP A 648 20.32 -77.45 -2.41
CA ASP A 648 19.31 -78.25 -3.10
C ASP A 648 17.98 -78.39 -2.34
N THR A 649 17.91 -77.89 -1.10
CA THR A 649 16.67 -77.85 -0.32
C THR A 649 15.92 -76.52 -0.55
N PRO A 650 14.61 -76.55 -0.87
CA PRO A 650 13.86 -75.33 -1.11
C PRO A 650 13.58 -74.61 0.21
N ILE A 651 13.86 -73.30 0.25
CA ILE A 651 13.66 -72.45 1.45
C ILE A 651 12.27 -71.79 1.43
N TYR A 652 11.70 -71.60 0.24
CA TYR A 652 10.33 -71.17 0.05
C TYR A 652 9.59 -72.23 -0.76
N GLN A 653 8.41 -72.62 -0.29
CA GLN A 653 7.54 -73.57 -0.97
C GLN A 653 6.08 -73.10 -0.86
N LEU A 654 5.48 -72.78 -2.01
CA LEU A 654 4.06 -72.45 -2.12
C LEU A 654 3.37 -73.50 -2.99
N LYS A 655 2.51 -74.31 -2.37
CA LYS A 655 1.72 -75.33 -3.07
C LYS A 655 0.37 -74.75 -3.47
N PHE A 656 -0.07 -75.08 -4.68
CA PHE A 656 -1.38 -74.66 -5.16
C PHE A 656 -2.05 -75.75 -5.99
N LEU A 657 -3.37 -75.67 -6.05
CA LEU A 657 -4.20 -76.61 -6.80
C LEU A 657 -5.29 -75.87 -7.58
N CYS A 658 -5.52 -76.29 -8.82
CA CYS A 658 -6.64 -75.86 -9.65
C CYS A 658 -7.53 -77.08 -9.91
N SER A 659 -8.80 -77.02 -9.51
CA SER A 659 -9.75 -78.12 -9.73
C SER A 659 -10.77 -77.75 -10.80
N TYR A 660 -10.88 -78.60 -11.84
CA TYR A 660 -11.80 -78.44 -12.96
C TYR A 660 -12.85 -79.58 -12.93
N PRO A 661 -14.15 -79.30 -12.89
CA PRO A 661 -15.17 -80.35 -12.86
C PRO A 661 -15.23 -81.15 -14.18
N VAL A 662 -15.43 -82.47 -14.10
CA VAL A 662 -15.43 -83.40 -15.27
C VAL A 662 -16.81 -83.48 -15.94
N LYS A 663 -17.90 -83.32 -15.17
CA LYS A 663 -19.27 -83.23 -15.67
C LYS A 663 -19.77 -81.81 -15.51
N GLN A 664 -20.00 -81.11 -16.62
CA GLN A 664 -20.87 -79.93 -16.61
C GLN A 664 -22.32 -80.41 -16.73
N THR A 665 -22.97 -80.64 -15.60
CA THR A 665 -24.40 -80.33 -15.52
C THR A 665 -24.48 -78.82 -15.36
N ALA A 666 -24.98 -78.12 -16.39
CA ALA A 666 -25.38 -76.73 -16.26
C ALA A 666 -26.64 -76.69 -15.38
N ASP A 667 -26.43 -76.73 -14.06
CA ASP A 667 -27.50 -76.49 -13.11
C ASP A 667 -27.81 -74.99 -13.16
N LEU A 668 -28.95 -74.63 -13.75
CA LEU A 668 -29.55 -73.32 -13.58
C LEU A 668 -30.00 -73.21 -12.12
N GLN A 669 -29.08 -72.84 -11.22
CA GLN A 669 -29.44 -72.45 -9.87
C GLN A 669 -30.26 -71.15 -9.91
N TYR A 670 -31.57 -71.29 -9.79
CA TYR A 670 -32.42 -70.21 -9.29
C TYR A 670 -32.23 -70.14 -7.77
N GLU A 671 -31.29 -69.33 -7.32
CA GLU A 671 -31.34 -68.84 -5.94
C GLU A 671 -32.41 -67.74 -5.87
N PHE A 672 -33.42 -67.92 -5.02
CA PHE A 672 -34.08 -66.75 -4.44
C PHE A 672 -33.06 -66.07 -3.55
N LYS A 673 -32.33 -65.13 -4.16
CA LYS A 673 -31.45 -64.22 -3.45
C LYS A 673 -32.30 -63.61 -2.34
N LYS A 674 -32.07 -63.98 -1.08
CA LYS A 674 -32.47 -63.13 0.05
C LYS A 674 -31.79 -61.82 -0.24
N ASN A 675 -32.55 -60.84 -0.73
CA ASN A 675 -32.02 -59.52 -1.00
C ASN A 675 -31.33 -59.09 0.30
N PRO A 676 -30.01 -58.85 0.31
CA PRO A 676 -29.41 -58.18 1.44
C PRO A 676 -30.23 -56.90 1.68
N PRO A 677 -30.45 -56.47 2.93
CA PRO A 677 -31.11 -55.19 3.18
C PRO A 677 -30.46 -54.15 2.26
N PRO A 678 -31.22 -53.36 1.49
CA PRO A 678 -30.65 -52.54 0.43
C PRO A 678 -29.52 -51.72 1.02
N SER A 679 -28.28 -52.09 0.67
CA SER A 679 -27.13 -51.28 1.04
C SER A 679 -27.13 -50.11 0.07
N ILE A 680 -27.37 -48.92 0.62
CA ILE A 680 -27.28 -47.68 -0.13
C ILE A 680 -25.80 -47.52 -0.51
N LYS A 681 -25.43 -48.02 -1.68
CA LYS A 681 -24.21 -47.60 -2.35
C LYS A 681 -24.52 -46.28 -3.03
N SER A 682 -23.92 -45.20 -2.55
CA SER A 682 -23.95 -43.93 -3.27
C SER A 682 -23.29 -44.12 -4.64
N GLY A 683 -24.12 -44.19 -5.67
CA GLY A 683 -23.67 -44.11 -7.06
C GLY A 683 -23.46 -42.65 -7.40
N PHE A 684 -22.27 -42.30 -7.90
CA PHE A 684 -22.01 -40.98 -8.47
C PHE A 684 -22.16 -41.10 -9.99
N GLY A 685 -23.04 -40.30 -10.57
CA GLY A 685 -23.17 -40.11 -12.01
C GLY A 685 -23.14 -38.62 -12.31
N CYS A 686 -22.40 -38.22 -13.34
CA CYS A 686 -22.43 -36.85 -13.83
C CYS A 686 -23.58 -36.70 -14.83
N LEU A 687 -24.37 -35.65 -14.69
CA LEU A 687 -25.38 -35.26 -15.67
C LEU A 687 -24.68 -34.51 -16.81
N THR A 688 -24.88 -34.95 -18.05
CA THR A 688 -24.30 -34.26 -19.21
C THR A 688 -25.27 -33.20 -19.70
N LEU A 689 -24.85 -31.93 -19.65
CA LEU A 689 -25.61 -30.78 -20.12
C LEU A 689 -25.02 -30.26 -21.45
N SER A 690 -25.85 -29.66 -22.28
CA SER A 690 -25.44 -28.96 -23.49
C SER A 690 -26.07 -27.57 -23.52
N LEU A 691 -25.25 -26.53 -23.67
CA LEU A 691 -25.68 -25.15 -23.91
C LEU A 691 -25.47 -24.82 -25.39
N LYS A 692 -26.52 -24.34 -26.07
CA LYS A 692 -26.48 -23.98 -27.50
C LYS A 692 -27.12 -22.62 -27.72
N LEU A 693 -26.55 -21.85 -28.65
CA LEU A 693 -27.08 -20.56 -29.10
C LEU A 693 -27.77 -20.72 -30.46
N PHE A 694 -28.94 -20.10 -30.63
CA PHE A 694 -29.80 -20.18 -31.81
C PHE A 694 -29.89 -18.85 -32.54
N LYS A 695 -30.05 -18.93 -33.87
CA LYS A 695 -30.13 -17.77 -34.75
C LYS A 695 -31.41 -16.97 -34.54
N GLU A 696 -32.50 -17.67 -34.19
CA GLU A 696 -33.85 -17.10 -34.10
C GLU A 696 -34.66 -17.70 -32.93
N LYS A 697 -35.73 -17.01 -32.54
CA LYS A 697 -36.71 -17.40 -31.52
C LYS A 697 -37.41 -18.74 -31.79
N SER A 698 -37.36 -19.25 -33.02
CA SER A 698 -37.91 -20.55 -33.39
C SER A 698 -37.09 -21.73 -32.84
N TYR A 699 -35.84 -21.50 -32.44
CA TYR A 699 -34.88 -22.54 -32.01
C TYR A 699 -34.68 -23.66 -33.06
N SER A 700 -34.88 -23.36 -34.34
CA SER A 700 -34.70 -24.31 -35.44
C SER A 700 -33.21 -24.57 -35.70
N GLU A 701 -32.44 -23.51 -35.92
CA GLU A 701 -31.04 -23.56 -36.34
C GLU A 701 -30.08 -23.02 -35.25
N PRO A 702 -29.23 -23.89 -34.68
CA PRO A 702 -28.16 -23.44 -33.80
C PRO A 702 -26.97 -22.91 -34.60
N TYR A 703 -26.23 -21.97 -34.02
CA TYR A 703 -24.92 -21.56 -34.54
C TYR A 703 -23.93 -22.73 -34.48
N GLN A 704 -23.21 -22.95 -35.58
CA GLN A 704 -22.15 -23.96 -35.69
C GLN A 704 -20.80 -23.40 -35.21
N GLU A 705 -19.85 -24.26 -34.84
CA GLU A 705 -18.49 -23.86 -34.41
C GLU A 705 -17.80 -22.80 -35.29
N PRO A 706 -17.79 -22.87 -36.64
CA PRO A 706 -17.12 -21.86 -37.47
C PRO A 706 -17.84 -20.50 -37.52
N GLU A 707 -19.06 -20.41 -36.98
CA GLU A 707 -19.84 -19.16 -36.92
C GLU A 707 -19.56 -18.35 -35.64
N TYR A 708 -18.71 -18.87 -34.75
CA TYR A 708 -18.22 -18.13 -33.58
C TYR A 708 -16.93 -17.37 -33.93
N PRO A 709 -16.74 -16.14 -33.41
CA PRO A 709 -17.61 -15.40 -32.48
C PRO A 709 -18.87 -14.83 -33.14
N VAL A 710 -20.01 -14.96 -32.47
CA VAL A 710 -21.29 -14.45 -32.98
C VAL A 710 -21.36 -12.94 -32.79
N ILE A 711 -21.41 -12.21 -33.90
CA ILE A 711 -21.52 -10.75 -33.90
C ILE A 711 -23.01 -10.35 -33.87
N LYS A 712 -23.38 -9.52 -32.89
CA LYS A 712 -24.72 -8.94 -32.74
C LYS A 712 -24.60 -7.48 -32.33
N TYR A 713 -25.60 -6.68 -32.70
CA TYR A 713 -25.69 -5.30 -32.20
C TYR A 713 -26.19 -5.29 -30.75
N LEU A 714 -25.82 -4.24 -29.99
CA LEU A 714 -26.32 -4.05 -28.63
C LEU A 714 -27.86 -4.09 -28.62
N LYS A 715 -28.42 -4.74 -27.61
CA LYS A 715 -29.86 -4.99 -27.40
C LYS A 715 -30.52 -5.99 -28.36
N GLU A 716 -29.80 -6.54 -29.33
CA GLU A 716 -30.31 -7.68 -30.10
C GLU A 716 -30.44 -8.92 -29.21
N ALA A 717 -31.44 -9.76 -29.49
CA ALA A 717 -31.69 -10.95 -28.70
C ALA A 717 -30.76 -12.11 -29.09
N LEU A 718 -30.17 -12.74 -28.08
CA LEU A 718 -29.45 -14.01 -28.14
C LEU A 718 -30.34 -15.11 -27.58
N TYR A 719 -30.57 -16.18 -28.33
CA TYR A 719 -31.49 -17.26 -27.96
C TYR A 719 -30.74 -18.50 -27.47
N PHE A 720 -30.76 -18.76 -26.17
CA PHE A 720 -30.06 -19.88 -25.55
C PHE A 720 -31.00 -21.06 -25.27
N GLU A 721 -30.51 -22.28 -25.49
CA GLU A 721 -31.14 -23.55 -25.10
C GLU A 721 -30.13 -24.34 -24.25
N VAL A 722 -30.53 -24.70 -23.04
CA VAL A 722 -29.81 -25.67 -22.22
C VAL A 722 -30.59 -26.98 -22.24
N GLU A 723 -29.91 -28.08 -22.57
CA GLU A 723 -30.49 -29.41 -22.69
C GLU A 723 -29.76 -30.40 -21.78
N LEU A 724 -30.51 -31.16 -20.99
CA LEU A 724 -30.01 -32.33 -20.27
C LEU A 724 -30.00 -33.54 -21.22
N LEU A 725 -28.80 -33.98 -21.61
CA LEU A 725 -28.62 -35.05 -22.60
C LEU A 725 -28.90 -36.45 -22.03
N GLN A 726 -28.47 -36.70 -20.79
CA GLN A 726 -28.66 -37.96 -20.08
C GLN A 726 -28.75 -37.74 -18.56
N PRO A 727 -29.56 -38.53 -17.82
CA PRO A 727 -30.41 -39.62 -18.28
C PRO A 727 -31.78 -39.13 -18.80
N LYS A 728 -32.40 -39.91 -19.69
CA LYS A 728 -33.74 -39.63 -20.25
C LYS A 728 -34.87 -40.01 -19.27
N ASP A 729 -34.78 -39.55 -18.02
CA ASP A 729 -35.79 -39.79 -16.98
C ASP A 729 -36.82 -38.66 -16.97
N ALA A 730 -38.08 -38.98 -17.26
CA ALA A 730 -39.16 -38.00 -17.32
C ALA A 730 -39.43 -37.27 -15.98
N ARG A 731 -38.93 -37.79 -14.85
CA ARG A 731 -39.09 -37.19 -13.52
C ARG A 731 -38.06 -36.12 -13.20
N LEU A 732 -36.99 -36.01 -13.99
CA LEU A 732 -35.98 -34.98 -13.83
C LEU A 732 -36.44 -33.69 -14.52
N GLU A 733 -36.27 -32.57 -13.82
CA GLU A 733 -36.44 -31.24 -14.39
C GLU A 733 -35.10 -30.50 -14.34
N LEU A 734 -34.71 -29.91 -15.46
CA LEU A 734 -33.55 -29.04 -15.55
C LEU A 734 -33.92 -27.66 -14.98
N ASN A 735 -33.29 -27.22 -13.90
CA ASN A 735 -33.42 -25.85 -13.41
C ASN A 735 -32.09 -25.10 -13.55
N LEU A 736 -32.13 -23.88 -14.07
CA LEU A 736 -30.96 -23.00 -14.14
C LEU A 736 -31.02 -22.10 -12.92
N ASP A 737 -30.02 -22.17 -12.04
CA ASP A 737 -30.03 -21.41 -10.77
C ASP A 737 -29.33 -20.06 -10.92
N GLU A 738 -28.03 -20.10 -11.18
CA GLU A 738 -27.19 -18.92 -11.44
C GLU A 738 -26.64 -19.00 -12.86
N CYS A 739 -26.81 -17.91 -13.62
CA CYS A 739 -26.20 -17.76 -14.94
C CYS A 739 -25.56 -16.39 -15.01
N TRP A 740 -24.31 -16.30 -15.44
CA TRP A 740 -23.60 -15.03 -15.59
C TRP A 740 -22.75 -15.03 -16.85
N ALA A 741 -22.46 -13.83 -17.34
CA ALA A 741 -21.46 -13.62 -18.37
C ALA A 741 -20.18 -13.04 -17.75
N THR A 742 -19.06 -13.32 -18.39
CA THR A 742 -17.74 -12.79 -18.06
C THR A 742 -17.14 -12.11 -19.29
N ASN A 743 -16.16 -11.24 -19.09
CA ASN A 743 -15.41 -10.60 -20.18
C ASN A 743 -14.27 -11.48 -20.74
N SER A 744 -14.00 -12.63 -20.14
CA SER A 744 -12.98 -13.59 -20.59
C SER A 744 -13.54 -15.03 -20.61
N GLN A 745 -12.75 -15.98 -21.11
CA GLN A 745 -13.10 -17.42 -21.11
C GLN A 745 -13.15 -18.04 -19.71
N SER A 746 -12.59 -17.39 -18.69
CA SER A 746 -12.60 -17.90 -17.31
C SER A 746 -13.92 -17.61 -16.61
N GLN A 747 -14.56 -18.66 -16.08
CA GLN A 747 -15.83 -18.57 -15.33
C GLN A 747 -15.72 -17.68 -14.08
N ASP A 748 -14.53 -17.60 -13.48
CA ASP A 748 -14.26 -16.85 -12.25
C ASP A 748 -13.70 -15.44 -12.51
N SER A 749 -13.62 -15.02 -13.78
CA SER A 749 -13.12 -13.68 -14.11
C SER A 749 -14.13 -12.59 -13.75
N LEU A 750 -13.61 -11.48 -13.23
CA LEU A 750 -14.38 -10.27 -12.97
C LEU A 750 -14.18 -9.27 -14.11
N PRO A 751 -15.22 -8.54 -14.53
CA PRO A 751 -16.57 -8.49 -13.94
C PRO A 751 -17.49 -9.67 -14.34
N GLN A 752 -18.36 -10.09 -13.42
CA GLN A 752 -19.44 -11.04 -13.66
C GLN A 752 -20.77 -10.30 -13.79
N TRP A 753 -21.48 -10.47 -14.90
CA TRP A 753 -22.83 -9.95 -15.09
C TRP A 753 -23.87 -11.07 -14.94
N HIS A 754 -24.63 -11.04 -13.84
CA HIS A 754 -25.64 -12.07 -13.57
C HIS A 754 -26.86 -11.90 -14.50
N ILE A 755 -27.12 -12.91 -15.31
CA ILE A 755 -28.26 -13.05 -16.22
C ILE A 755 -29.47 -13.65 -15.47
N LEU A 756 -29.21 -14.66 -14.63
CA LEU A 756 -30.18 -15.32 -13.76
C LEU A 756 -29.65 -15.36 -12.32
N THR A 757 -30.52 -15.12 -11.35
CA THR A 757 -30.21 -15.22 -9.92
C THR A 757 -31.30 -16.03 -9.21
N HIS A 758 -30.94 -17.06 -8.45
CA HIS A 758 -31.87 -17.97 -7.77
C HIS A 758 -32.97 -18.54 -8.69
N GLY A 759 -32.63 -18.81 -9.95
CA GLY A 759 -33.53 -19.32 -10.98
C GLY A 759 -34.54 -18.34 -11.58
N CYS A 760 -34.45 -17.06 -11.21
CA CYS A 760 -35.30 -15.98 -11.73
C CYS A 760 -34.49 -14.97 -12.55
N GLU A 761 -35.17 -14.16 -13.34
CA GLU A 761 -34.55 -13.04 -14.05
C GLU A 761 -33.91 -12.03 -13.07
N ASN A 762 -32.73 -11.51 -13.43
CA ASN A 762 -32.06 -10.51 -12.61
C ASN A 762 -32.86 -9.19 -12.61
N ASN A 763 -33.49 -8.88 -11.48
CA ASN A 763 -34.31 -7.66 -11.31
C ASN A 763 -33.51 -6.35 -11.40
N LYS A 764 -32.17 -6.41 -11.25
CA LYS A 764 -31.28 -5.24 -11.38
C LYS A 764 -30.95 -4.92 -12.84
N ASP A 765 -31.22 -5.84 -13.77
CA ASP A 765 -31.03 -5.59 -15.20
C ASP A 765 -32.26 -4.87 -15.79
N SER A 766 -32.00 -3.81 -16.56
CA SER A 766 -33.05 -3.09 -17.31
C SER A 766 -33.59 -3.94 -18.46
N TYR A 767 -32.76 -4.82 -19.03
CA TYR A 767 -33.10 -5.71 -20.13
C TYR A 767 -33.18 -7.15 -19.65
N ARG A 768 -34.22 -7.43 -18.86
CA ARG A 768 -34.41 -8.74 -18.21
C ARG A 768 -34.43 -9.89 -19.20
N THR A 769 -33.86 -11.01 -18.77
CA THR A 769 -33.92 -12.31 -19.43
C THR A 769 -35.37 -12.74 -19.61
N VAL A 770 -35.73 -13.25 -20.79
CA VAL A 770 -37.10 -13.72 -21.06
C VAL A 770 -37.09 -15.22 -21.32
N PHE A 771 -37.80 -15.98 -20.47
CA PHE A 771 -37.96 -17.43 -20.64
C PHE A 771 -39.00 -17.77 -21.72
N HIS A 772 -38.69 -18.74 -22.56
CA HIS A 772 -39.58 -19.20 -23.63
C HIS A 772 -40.17 -20.55 -23.26
N LYS A 773 -41.49 -20.71 -23.46
CA LYS A 773 -42.19 -21.97 -23.19
C LYS A 773 -41.74 -23.06 -24.17
N ILE A 774 -41.52 -24.26 -23.65
CA ILE A 774 -41.11 -25.42 -24.43
C ILE A 774 -42.28 -26.40 -24.48
N ASN A 775 -42.70 -26.75 -25.70
CA ASN A 775 -43.74 -27.74 -25.95
C ASN A 775 -43.13 -29.02 -26.53
N TYR A 776 -43.86 -30.12 -26.35
CA TYR A 776 -43.51 -31.39 -26.97
C TYR A 776 -43.48 -31.26 -28.51
N SER A 777 -42.42 -31.77 -29.13
CA SER A 777 -42.26 -31.80 -30.59
C SER A 777 -41.44 -33.02 -31.02
N LEU A 778 -41.34 -33.28 -32.32
CA LEU A 778 -40.50 -34.38 -32.84
C LEU A 778 -39.03 -34.29 -32.39
N ARG A 779 -38.53 -33.07 -32.16
CA ARG A 779 -37.18 -32.79 -31.65
C ARG A 779 -37.12 -32.78 -30.12
N VAL A 780 -38.18 -32.36 -29.44
CA VAL A 780 -38.21 -32.18 -27.98
C VAL A 780 -39.12 -33.24 -27.35
N LYS A 781 -38.52 -34.37 -26.95
CA LYS A 781 -39.23 -35.49 -26.33
C LYS A 781 -39.55 -35.27 -24.85
N PHE A 782 -38.68 -34.56 -24.12
CA PHE A 782 -38.83 -34.25 -22.70
C PHE A 782 -38.72 -32.73 -22.48
N PRO A 783 -39.82 -31.97 -22.56
CA PRO A 783 -39.79 -30.51 -22.36
C PRO A 783 -39.12 -30.07 -21.05
N GLN A 784 -39.26 -30.85 -19.99
CA GLN A 784 -38.67 -30.63 -18.66
C GLN A 784 -37.14 -30.74 -18.62
N HIS A 785 -36.52 -31.34 -19.64
CA HIS A 785 -35.05 -31.45 -19.75
C HIS A 785 -34.41 -30.26 -20.44
N LEU A 786 -35.23 -29.32 -20.93
CA LEU A 786 -34.76 -28.15 -21.65
C LEU A 786 -35.18 -26.88 -20.92
N LYS A 787 -34.33 -25.86 -20.99
CA LYS A 787 -34.68 -24.47 -20.66
C LYS A 787 -34.25 -23.57 -21.80
N ARG A 788 -35.17 -22.71 -22.25
CA ARG A 788 -34.96 -21.76 -23.34
C ARG A 788 -35.17 -20.36 -22.81
N PHE A 789 -34.23 -19.48 -23.08
CA PHE A 789 -34.31 -18.08 -22.69
C PHE A 789 -33.63 -17.18 -23.73
N GLU A 790 -34.03 -15.91 -23.76
CA GLU A 790 -33.34 -14.88 -24.52
C GLU A 790 -32.66 -13.87 -23.59
N VAL A 791 -31.47 -13.44 -23.99
CA VAL A 791 -30.70 -12.38 -23.35
C VAL A 791 -30.46 -11.28 -24.36
N ARG A 792 -30.59 -10.02 -23.95
CA ARG A 792 -30.33 -8.87 -24.81
C ARG A 792 -28.83 -8.59 -24.79
N MET A 793 -28.20 -8.49 -25.97
CA MET A 793 -26.76 -8.28 -26.09
C MET A 793 -26.32 -7.00 -25.36
N PHE A 794 -25.30 -7.13 -24.52
CA PHE A 794 -24.68 -6.05 -23.78
C PHE A 794 -23.16 -6.14 -23.92
N THR A 795 -22.44 -5.15 -23.39
CA THR A 795 -20.98 -5.12 -23.40
C THR A 795 -20.47 -4.70 -22.03
N PHE A 796 -19.28 -5.18 -21.67
CA PHE A 796 -18.61 -4.80 -20.44
C PHE A 796 -17.94 -3.43 -20.61
N VAL A 797 -17.98 -2.60 -19.56
CA VAL A 797 -17.39 -1.25 -19.55
C VAL A 797 -16.48 -1.09 -18.34
N GLN A 798 -15.38 -0.37 -18.53
CA GLN A 798 -14.51 0.11 -17.45
C GLN A 798 -14.50 1.65 -17.53
N GLY A 799 -15.14 2.33 -16.58
CA GLY A 799 -15.36 3.78 -16.66
C GLY A 799 -16.28 4.15 -17.84
N THR A 800 -15.79 4.96 -18.78
CA THR A 800 -16.52 5.36 -20.01
C THR A 800 -16.03 4.66 -21.28
N SER A 801 -15.01 3.81 -21.20
CA SER A 801 -14.47 3.05 -22.33
C SER A 801 -15.08 1.65 -22.41
N LEU A 802 -15.45 1.25 -23.62
CA LEU A 802 -15.81 -0.13 -23.95
C LEU A 802 -14.60 -1.03 -23.71
N LEU A 803 -14.77 -2.08 -22.89
CA LEU A 803 -13.76 -3.14 -22.78
C LEU A 803 -13.87 -4.00 -24.03
N GLN A 804 -13.01 -3.71 -25.01
CA GLN A 804 -12.84 -4.56 -26.18
C GLN A 804 -11.59 -5.41 -25.94
N GLU A 805 -11.73 -6.75 -26.00
CA GLU A 805 -10.57 -7.62 -26.23
C GLU A 805 -10.05 -7.46 -27.66
#